data_AF-A0A1H8EAY5-F1
#
_entry.id   AF-A0A1H8EAY5-F1
#
_cell.length_a   1.000
_cell.length_b   1.000
_cell.length_c   1.000
_cell.angle_alpha   90.00
_cell.angle_beta   90.00
_cell.angle_gamma   90.00
#
_symmetry.space_group_name_H-M   'P 1'
#
loop_
_entity.id
_entity.type
_entity.pdbx_description
1 polymer ?
#
loop_
_entity_poly.entity_id
_entity_poly.type
_entity_poly.pdbx_seq_one_letter_code
_entity_poly.pdbx_strand_id
1 'polypeptide(L)'
;MTNRQHSPGPDDASAPGPVTTHGAGRDAARLAVVVGALGVVFGDLGTSPLYTLQTVFNPNDPHPVPVSTQNVYGVLSLVFWSVTIIVSVTYVLLAMRADNDGEGGIMALITLLRRMNGQQGRRAAAVLTGLGIFGAALFFGDSMITPAISVLSAVEGIKVVQPSLESAVVPITAVIIVLLFLVQRRGTAAVGRLFGPVMIVWFTAIGACGVSGIADHPGILKALSPTYALGFLFGHFGTAFFSLASVVLAVTGAEALYADMGHFGRRSITRAWVFVVFPALVLSYFGQGALILNDHHNVSSPFFLLVPGWGRLPMVLLAAAATVIASQAVITGAYSVASQAAQLGYLPRLRIAHTSESTIGQIYVPWINWLLMVSVLTLIFAFRSSASLAFAYGMAVTATITITTLLYFYVARARWGTPVWLVVGGATVLLAFDLLFVGANLTKLVHGAWLPLLIGLTAFAIMTTWQRGRHIVTAERARREGSLREFVDELRNDRPSVLHVPGTAVFLNRDKRTTPLAMRANVEHNHVRHEQIVILSIETEPVPRVPVEERIVIDDLGYSDDGIIHVTGRFGYMETPDVPGTLALLDPARTEGPLQLDQASYFLSTIELRRGKAPTMTPWRTRLFIATSYITADAAEHFGLPRDRTVIMGAHIEV
;
A
#
# COMPACT_ATOMS: atom_id res chain seq x y z
N MET A 1 -27.36 64.61 53.68
CA MET A 1 -25.99 64.21 53.27
C MET A 1 -26.10 63.34 52.02
N THR A 2 -25.23 63.57 51.05
CA THR A 2 -25.04 62.86 49.76
C THR A 2 -24.87 61.34 49.93
N ASN A 3 -25.07 60.40 48.98
CA ASN A 3 -25.62 60.31 47.60
C ASN A 3 -25.78 58.77 47.33
N ARG A 4 -26.52 58.21 46.38
CA ARG A 4 -27.36 58.64 45.23
C ARG A 4 -28.47 57.56 45.04
N GLN A 5 -29.45 57.74 44.14
CA GLN A 5 -30.38 56.69 43.70
C GLN A 5 -30.12 56.25 42.25
N HIS A 6 -30.37 54.97 41.93
CA HIS A 6 -30.79 54.55 40.59
C HIS A 6 -31.75 53.35 40.67
N SER A 7 -32.79 53.39 39.83
CA SER A 7 -33.93 52.46 39.81
C SER A 7 -33.76 51.36 38.75
N PRO A 8 -34.49 50.24 38.81
CA PRO A 8 -34.26 49.07 37.95
C PRO A 8 -34.89 49.21 36.56
N GLY A 9 -34.31 48.52 35.58
CA GLY A 9 -34.90 48.26 34.25
C GLY A 9 -35.45 46.83 34.16
N PRO A 10 -36.47 46.57 33.32
CA PRO A 10 -37.03 45.23 33.13
C PRO A 10 -36.28 44.44 32.06
N ASP A 11 -36.08 43.14 32.32
CA ASP A 11 -35.63 42.17 31.33
C ASP A 11 -36.79 41.78 30.39
N ASP A 12 -36.66 42.05 29.09
CA ASP A 12 -37.17 41.15 28.05
C ASP A 12 -36.60 41.51 26.67
N ALA A 13 -35.64 40.71 26.19
CA ALA A 13 -35.14 40.76 24.82
C ALA A 13 -34.69 39.36 24.36
N SER A 14 -35.46 38.77 23.45
CA SER A 14 -35.32 37.41 22.96
C SER A 14 -33.95 37.09 22.34
N ALA A 15 -33.26 36.08 22.87
CA ALA A 15 -32.12 35.46 22.21
C ALA A 15 -32.58 34.41 21.17
N PRO A 16 -32.02 34.37 19.95
CA PRO A 16 -32.33 33.32 18.98
C PRO A 16 -31.69 31.99 19.40
N GLY A 17 -32.52 30.96 19.58
CA GLY A 17 -32.05 29.61 19.92
C GLY A 17 -31.19 28.99 18.80
N PRO A 18 -30.22 28.12 19.12
CA PRO A 18 -29.33 27.54 18.13
C PRO A 18 -30.07 26.57 17.21
N VAL A 19 -30.13 26.92 15.92
CA VAL A 19 -30.75 26.09 14.87
C VAL A 19 -29.96 24.80 14.68
N THR A 20 -30.58 23.66 14.97
CA THR A 20 -29.95 22.32 14.99
C THR A 20 -29.90 21.65 13.61
N THR A 21 -29.17 22.23 12.65
CA THR A 21 -29.02 21.70 11.27
C THR A 21 -27.83 20.72 11.07
N HIS A 22 -27.23 20.20 12.15
CA HIS A 22 -26.03 19.33 12.08
C HIS A 22 -26.28 17.81 11.95
N GLY A 23 -27.52 17.37 11.74
CA GLY A 23 -27.86 15.95 11.53
C GLY A 23 -27.60 15.47 10.10
N ALA A 24 -28.44 15.92 9.15
CA ALA A 24 -28.50 15.39 7.79
C ALA A 24 -27.17 15.42 7.02
N GLY A 25 -26.39 16.51 7.15
CA GLY A 25 -25.09 16.62 6.48
C GLY A 25 -24.05 15.61 6.96
N ARG A 26 -24.10 15.19 8.24
CA ARG A 26 -23.19 14.18 8.79
C ARG A 26 -23.53 12.78 8.30
N ASP A 27 -24.81 12.46 8.15
CA ASP A 27 -25.23 11.14 7.68
C ASP A 27 -25.11 10.99 6.16
N ALA A 28 -25.34 12.05 5.38
CA ALA A 28 -25.00 12.08 3.95
C ALA A 28 -23.49 11.90 3.72
N ALA A 29 -22.63 12.58 4.50
CA ALA A 29 -21.18 12.39 4.44
C ALA A 29 -20.75 10.96 4.83
N ARG A 30 -21.36 10.36 5.86
CA ARG A 30 -21.10 8.97 6.25
C ARG A 30 -21.50 7.98 5.16
N LEU A 31 -22.66 8.17 4.51
CA LEU A 31 -23.08 7.38 3.36
C LEU A 31 -22.10 7.51 2.20
N ALA A 32 -21.67 8.73 1.86
CA ALA A 32 -20.68 8.97 0.82
C ALA A 32 -19.35 8.23 1.07
N VAL A 33 -18.85 8.18 2.32
CA VAL A 33 -17.63 7.42 2.66
C VAL A 33 -17.85 5.90 2.60
N VAL A 34 -19.04 5.39 2.97
CA VAL A 34 -19.38 3.96 2.79
C VAL A 34 -19.48 3.59 1.31
N VAL A 35 -20.06 4.45 0.48
CA VAL A 35 -20.12 4.29 -0.99
C VAL A 35 -18.71 4.35 -1.60
N GLY A 36 -17.84 5.24 -1.11
CA GLY A 36 -16.43 5.28 -1.50
C GLY A 36 -15.67 4.01 -1.12
N ALA A 37 -15.88 3.49 0.10
CA ALA A 37 -15.28 2.24 0.55
C ALA A 37 -15.75 1.04 -0.30
N LEU A 38 -17.04 0.96 -0.64
CA LEU A 38 -17.59 0.00 -1.61
C LEU A 38 -16.90 0.09 -2.97
N GLY A 39 -16.64 1.32 -3.43
CA GLY A 39 -16.02 1.59 -4.72
C GLY A 39 -14.55 1.21 -4.82
N VAL A 40 -13.75 1.34 -3.76
CA VAL A 40 -12.31 1.05 -3.82
C VAL A 40 -11.98 -0.27 -3.14
N VAL A 41 -12.36 -0.41 -1.87
CA VAL A 41 -11.79 -1.42 -0.96
C VAL A 41 -12.26 -2.85 -1.29
N PHE A 42 -13.47 -3.00 -1.86
CA PHE A 42 -14.10 -4.30 -2.08
C PHE A 42 -14.08 -4.79 -3.53
N GLY A 43 -13.35 -4.13 -4.43
CA GLY A 43 -13.28 -4.53 -5.83
C GLY A 43 -12.72 -5.94 -6.02
N ASP A 44 -11.52 -6.20 -5.48
CA ASP A 44 -10.80 -7.49 -5.62
C ASP A 44 -11.65 -8.66 -5.09
N LEU A 45 -11.86 -8.68 -3.77
CA LEU A 45 -12.70 -9.66 -3.08
C LEU A 45 -14.11 -9.76 -3.69
N GLY A 46 -14.67 -8.66 -4.16
CA GLY A 46 -15.99 -8.59 -4.80
C GLY A 46 -16.09 -9.22 -6.19
N THR A 47 -14.96 -9.40 -6.88
CA THR A 47 -14.89 -10.00 -8.23
C THR A 47 -14.54 -11.47 -8.23
N SER A 48 -14.09 -12.02 -7.10
CA SER A 48 -13.82 -13.45 -6.91
C SER A 48 -14.92 -14.44 -7.36
N PRO A 49 -16.24 -14.12 -7.30
CA PRO A 49 -17.27 -15.03 -7.82
C PRO A 49 -17.20 -15.32 -9.31
N LEU A 50 -16.44 -14.54 -10.09
CA LEU A 50 -16.19 -14.80 -11.51
C LEU A 50 -15.45 -16.12 -11.74
N TYR A 51 -14.50 -16.47 -10.86
CA TYR A 51 -13.53 -17.54 -11.10
C TYR A 51 -13.45 -18.62 -10.01
N THR A 52 -13.89 -18.37 -8.76
CA THR A 52 -13.72 -19.35 -7.67
C THR A 52 -14.34 -20.72 -7.99
N LEU A 53 -15.66 -20.80 -8.21
CA LEU A 53 -16.34 -22.09 -8.37
C LEU A 53 -16.02 -22.77 -9.70
N GLN A 54 -15.81 -21.97 -10.75
CA GLN A 54 -15.28 -22.45 -12.04
C GLN A 54 -13.93 -23.16 -11.85
N THR A 55 -13.04 -22.62 -11.00
CA THR A 55 -11.73 -23.23 -10.72
C THR A 55 -11.84 -24.45 -9.81
N VAL A 56 -12.71 -24.43 -8.78
CA VAL A 56 -12.88 -25.58 -7.86
C VAL A 56 -13.38 -26.83 -8.60
N PHE A 57 -14.34 -26.67 -9.51
CA PHE A 57 -14.93 -27.78 -10.26
C PHE A 57 -14.29 -28.02 -11.64
N ASN A 58 -13.20 -27.34 -11.98
CA ASN A 58 -12.54 -27.48 -13.28
C ASN A 58 -12.05 -28.93 -13.47
N PRO A 59 -12.55 -29.69 -14.48
CA PRO A 59 -12.10 -31.06 -14.73
C PRO A 59 -10.64 -31.15 -15.18
N ASN A 60 -10.02 -30.02 -15.56
CA ASN A 60 -8.62 -29.92 -15.94
C ASN A 60 -7.70 -29.47 -14.77
N ASP A 61 -8.20 -29.30 -13.54
CA ASP A 61 -7.34 -29.14 -12.37
C ASP A 61 -6.55 -30.45 -12.15
N PRO A 62 -5.26 -30.40 -11.77
CA PRO A 62 -4.49 -31.61 -11.41
C PRO A 62 -5.14 -32.49 -10.34
N HIS A 63 -6.00 -31.90 -9.50
CA HIS A 63 -6.75 -32.57 -8.44
C HIS A 63 -8.23 -32.16 -8.49
N PRO A 64 -8.99 -32.60 -9.51
CA PRO A 64 -10.31 -32.07 -9.80
C PRO A 64 -11.33 -32.54 -8.75
N VAL A 65 -12.22 -31.63 -8.32
CA VAL A 65 -13.33 -31.98 -7.42
C VAL A 65 -14.48 -32.53 -8.27
N PRO A 66 -14.90 -33.81 -8.10
CA PRO A 66 -16.01 -34.35 -8.87
C PRO A 66 -17.32 -33.61 -8.55
N VAL A 67 -18.12 -33.31 -9.57
CA VAL A 67 -19.44 -32.70 -9.37
C VAL A 67 -20.38 -33.73 -8.77
N SER A 68 -20.77 -33.51 -7.52
CA SER A 68 -21.77 -34.32 -6.81
C SER A 68 -22.47 -33.45 -5.77
N THR A 69 -23.68 -33.83 -5.36
CA THR A 69 -24.44 -33.08 -4.35
C THR A 69 -23.65 -32.89 -3.06
N GLN A 70 -22.98 -33.94 -2.58
CA GLN A 70 -22.16 -33.86 -1.37
C GLN A 70 -20.96 -32.91 -1.54
N ASN A 71 -20.28 -32.95 -2.68
CA ASN A 71 -19.11 -32.11 -2.94
C ASN A 71 -19.50 -30.64 -3.13
N VAL A 72 -20.62 -30.33 -3.80
CA VAL A 72 -21.10 -28.94 -3.96
C VAL A 72 -21.48 -28.33 -2.61
N TYR A 73 -22.24 -29.04 -1.77
CA TYR A 73 -22.57 -28.53 -0.43
C TYR A 73 -21.31 -28.40 0.44
N GLY A 74 -20.35 -29.34 0.35
CA GLY A 74 -19.06 -29.27 1.04
C GLY A 74 -18.23 -28.05 0.63
N VAL A 75 -18.06 -27.83 -0.67
CA VAL A 75 -17.33 -26.69 -1.24
C VAL A 75 -17.97 -25.35 -0.87
N LEU A 76 -19.30 -25.21 -1.02
CA LEU A 76 -19.98 -23.96 -0.63
C LEU A 76 -19.85 -23.66 0.86
N SER A 77 -19.91 -24.70 1.70
CA SER A 77 -19.68 -24.58 3.14
C SER A 77 -18.24 -24.14 3.43
N LEU A 78 -17.25 -24.72 2.75
CA LEU A 78 -15.85 -24.28 2.86
C LEU A 78 -15.68 -22.82 2.42
N VAL A 79 -16.25 -22.40 1.28
CA VAL A 79 -16.22 -21.00 0.82
C VAL A 79 -16.83 -20.06 1.87
N PHE A 80 -18.05 -20.36 2.33
CA PHE A 80 -18.74 -19.54 3.34
C PHE A 80 -17.95 -19.40 4.64
N TRP A 81 -17.46 -20.51 5.20
CA TRP A 81 -16.71 -20.49 6.46
C TRP A 81 -15.31 -19.90 6.30
N SER A 82 -14.67 -20.04 5.13
CA SER A 82 -13.37 -19.42 4.86
C SER A 82 -13.48 -17.90 4.73
N VAL A 83 -14.48 -17.40 4.00
CA VAL A 83 -14.78 -15.95 3.93
C VAL A 83 -15.17 -15.41 5.31
N THR A 84 -15.93 -16.17 6.09
CA THR A 84 -16.31 -15.78 7.47
C THR A 84 -15.09 -15.73 8.40
N ILE A 85 -14.23 -16.74 8.41
CA ILE A 85 -13.08 -16.81 9.31
C ILE A 85 -11.99 -15.83 8.86
N ILE A 86 -11.57 -15.86 7.60
CA ILE A 86 -10.46 -15.04 7.12
C ILE A 86 -10.90 -13.57 7.03
N VAL A 87 -11.94 -13.26 6.22
CA VAL A 87 -12.31 -11.86 6.00
C VAL A 87 -13.02 -11.27 7.22
N SER A 88 -14.09 -11.89 7.72
CA SER A 88 -14.90 -11.30 8.80
C SER A 88 -14.21 -11.37 10.17
N VAL A 89 -13.56 -12.48 10.53
CA VAL A 89 -12.91 -12.62 11.85
C VAL A 89 -11.46 -12.12 11.81
N THR A 90 -10.58 -12.71 10.99
CA THR A 90 -9.15 -12.34 11.00
C THR A 90 -8.92 -10.91 10.54
N TYR A 91 -9.55 -10.44 9.46
CA TYR A 91 -9.32 -9.08 8.97
C TYR A 91 -10.25 -8.02 9.59
N VAL A 92 -11.57 -8.17 9.45
CA VAL A 92 -12.54 -7.13 9.85
C VAL A 92 -12.62 -6.94 11.37
N LEU A 93 -12.72 -8.04 12.13
CA LEU A 93 -12.87 -7.99 13.59
C LEU A 93 -11.53 -7.82 14.32
N LEU A 94 -10.46 -8.43 13.82
CA LEU A 94 -9.15 -8.46 14.48
C LEU A 94 -8.13 -7.50 13.84
N ALA A 95 -7.64 -7.76 12.62
CA ALA A 95 -6.51 -7.01 12.04
C ALA A 95 -6.77 -5.50 11.94
N MET A 96 -7.96 -5.07 11.50
CA MET A 96 -8.35 -3.64 11.46
C MET A 96 -8.40 -2.94 12.83
N ARG A 97 -8.13 -3.64 13.95
CA ARG A 97 -7.91 -3.00 15.26
C ARG A 97 -6.46 -2.57 15.49
N ALA A 98 -5.50 -3.09 14.72
CA ALA A 98 -4.07 -2.88 14.91
C ALA A 98 -3.51 -1.76 14.01
N ASP A 99 -4.11 -0.57 14.09
CA ASP A 99 -3.72 0.59 13.28
C ASP A 99 -2.43 1.26 13.78
N ASN A 100 -1.70 1.90 12.85
CA ASN A 100 -0.66 2.86 13.15
C ASN A 100 -1.09 4.23 12.62
N ASP A 101 -1.50 5.13 13.52
CA ASP A 101 -1.86 6.51 13.17
C ASP A 101 -3.00 6.57 12.11
N GLY A 102 -3.94 5.61 12.16
CA GLY A 102 -5.04 5.41 11.20
C GLY A 102 -4.74 4.47 10.03
N GLU A 103 -3.46 4.29 9.69
CA GLU A 103 -3.01 3.39 8.62
C GLU A 103 -3.05 1.91 9.03
N GLY A 104 -3.28 1.04 8.05
CA GLY A 104 -3.34 -0.41 8.23
C GLY A 104 -2.36 -1.20 7.36
N GLY A 105 -2.67 -2.48 7.13
CA GLY A 105 -1.82 -3.37 6.36
C GLY A 105 -0.59 -3.91 7.12
N ILE A 106 0.18 -4.76 6.42
CA ILE A 106 1.37 -5.40 6.98
C ILE A 106 2.47 -4.40 7.37
N MET A 107 2.56 -3.27 6.66
CA MET A 107 3.54 -2.21 6.90
C MET A 107 3.25 -1.40 8.18
N ALA A 108 1.97 -1.20 8.53
CA ALA A 108 1.59 -0.65 9.83
C ALA A 108 2.03 -1.58 10.98
N LEU A 109 1.82 -2.90 10.83
CA LEU A 109 2.26 -3.90 11.82
C LEU A 109 3.79 -3.91 11.99
N ILE A 110 4.57 -3.82 10.90
CA ILE A 110 6.05 -3.69 10.94
C ILE A 110 6.46 -2.39 11.65
N THR A 111 5.76 -1.29 11.41
CA THR A 111 6.06 0.01 12.02
C THR A 111 5.83 -0.03 13.54
N LEU A 112 4.70 -0.58 13.99
CA LEU A 112 4.40 -0.83 15.40
C LEU A 112 5.47 -1.74 16.03
N LEU A 113 5.78 -2.88 15.40
CA LEU A 113 6.82 -3.81 15.83
C LEU A 113 8.19 -3.11 16.00
N ARG A 114 8.57 -2.25 15.06
CA ARG A 114 9.84 -1.51 15.12
C ARG A 114 9.87 -0.47 16.23
N ARG A 115 8.78 0.26 16.49
CA ARG A 115 8.66 1.21 17.63
C ARG A 115 8.82 0.50 18.98
N MET A 116 8.44 -0.78 19.07
CA MET A 116 8.43 -1.56 20.32
C MET A 116 9.74 -2.30 20.64
N ASN A 117 10.76 -2.24 19.75
CA ASN A 117 12.05 -2.94 19.90
C ASN A 117 12.89 -2.56 21.14
N GLY A 118 12.47 -1.57 21.93
CA GLY A 118 13.17 -1.14 23.13
C GLY A 118 13.04 -2.05 24.36
N GLN A 119 11.99 -2.88 24.48
CA GLN A 119 11.62 -3.45 25.79
C GLN A 119 11.59 -4.98 25.91
N GLN A 120 11.47 -5.79 24.84
CA GLN A 120 11.59 -7.27 24.97
C GLN A 120 11.87 -7.97 23.62
N GLY A 121 12.71 -9.02 23.64
CA GLY A 121 12.74 -10.03 22.56
C GLY A 121 13.38 -9.67 21.22
N ARG A 122 14.51 -8.92 21.19
CA ARG A 122 15.23 -8.46 19.97
C ARG A 122 15.35 -9.49 18.82
N ARG A 123 15.54 -10.79 19.10
CA ARG A 123 15.60 -11.84 18.05
C ARG A 123 14.23 -12.11 17.42
N ALA A 124 13.18 -12.27 18.22
CA ALA A 124 11.82 -12.53 17.73
C ALA A 124 11.32 -11.35 16.88
N ALA A 125 11.52 -10.12 17.35
CA ALA A 125 11.12 -8.93 16.61
C ALA A 125 11.92 -8.75 15.30
N ALA A 126 13.20 -9.15 15.25
CA ALA A 126 13.98 -9.15 14.01
C ALA A 126 13.46 -10.19 12.99
N VAL A 127 13.12 -11.41 13.45
CA VAL A 127 12.51 -12.45 12.59
C VAL A 127 11.14 -12.01 12.08
N LEU A 128 10.28 -11.48 12.95
CA LEU A 128 8.96 -10.96 12.58
C LEU A 128 9.06 -9.75 11.64
N THR A 129 10.04 -8.87 11.82
CA THR A 129 10.31 -7.79 10.86
C THR A 129 10.72 -8.37 9.50
N GLY A 130 11.58 -9.40 9.48
CA GLY A 130 11.94 -10.16 8.27
C GLY A 130 10.73 -10.75 7.56
N LEU A 131 9.87 -11.46 8.30
CA LEU A 131 8.62 -12.02 7.78
C LEU A 131 7.67 -10.93 7.26
N GLY A 132 7.54 -9.81 7.97
CA GLY A 132 6.72 -8.68 7.51
C GLY A 132 7.18 -8.10 6.18
N ILE A 133 8.49 -7.89 6.00
CA ILE A 133 9.06 -7.44 4.71
C ILE A 133 8.82 -8.50 3.63
N PHE A 134 8.88 -9.78 3.98
CA PHE A 134 8.59 -10.87 3.02
C PHE A 134 7.11 -10.89 2.60
N GLY A 135 6.17 -10.68 3.52
CA GLY A 135 4.75 -10.50 3.17
C GLY A 135 4.51 -9.25 2.32
N ALA A 136 5.10 -8.11 2.69
CA ALA A 136 5.06 -6.89 1.87
C ALA A 136 5.66 -7.09 0.46
N ALA A 137 6.64 -7.98 0.32
CA ALA A 137 7.21 -8.37 -0.97
C ALA A 137 6.29 -9.33 -1.76
N LEU A 138 5.62 -10.27 -1.09
CA LEU A 138 4.62 -11.16 -1.68
C LEU A 138 3.38 -10.40 -2.20
N PHE A 139 2.98 -9.33 -1.53
CA PHE A 139 1.90 -8.45 -1.98
C PHE A 139 2.18 -7.80 -3.35
N PHE A 140 3.44 -7.55 -3.73
CA PHE A 140 3.76 -7.14 -5.11
C PHE A 140 3.50 -8.26 -6.13
N GLY A 141 3.63 -9.53 -5.73
CA GLY A 141 3.28 -10.67 -6.58
C GLY A 141 1.77 -10.80 -6.77
N ASP A 142 0.99 -10.65 -5.70
CA ASP A 142 -0.48 -10.55 -5.76
C ASP A 142 -0.92 -9.39 -6.65
N SER A 143 -0.29 -8.22 -6.49
CA SER A 143 -0.55 -7.01 -7.26
C SER A 143 -0.30 -7.13 -8.77
N MET A 144 0.45 -8.14 -9.21
CA MET A 144 0.62 -8.46 -10.63
C MET A 144 -0.41 -9.47 -11.14
N ILE A 145 -0.89 -10.38 -10.29
CA ILE A 145 -1.82 -11.44 -10.72
C ILE A 145 -3.27 -10.97 -10.66
N THR A 146 -3.70 -10.25 -9.62
CA THR A 146 -5.11 -9.83 -9.46
C THR A 146 -5.66 -9.08 -10.69
N PRO A 147 -4.97 -8.08 -11.27
CA PRO A 147 -5.46 -7.43 -12.49
C PRO A 147 -5.53 -8.38 -13.69
N ALA A 148 -4.59 -9.33 -13.79
CA ALA A 148 -4.54 -10.30 -14.87
C ALA A 148 -5.69 -11.32 -14.77
N ILE A 149 -5.91 -11.94 -13.61
CA ILE A 149 -6.98 -12.94 -13.43
C ILE A 149 -8.36 -12.31 -13.51
N SER A 150 -8.59 -11.20 -12.81
CA SER A 150 -9.91 -10.58 -12.71
C SER A 150 -10.41 -10.05 -14.05
N VAL A 151 -9.60 -9.24 -14.77
CA VAL A 151 -10.02 -8.70 -16.08
C VAL A 151 -10.17 -9.81 -17.12
N LEU A 152 -9.29 -10.82 -17.11
CA LEU A 152 -9.38 -11.96 -18.03
C LEU A 152 -10.65 -12.78 -17.77
N SER A 153 -11.00 -13.08 -16.52
CA SER A 153 -12.26 -13.75 -16.17
C SER A 153 -13.51 -12.96 -16.59
N ALA A 154 -13.50 -11.63 -16.45
CA ALA A 154 -14.61 -10.79 -16.92
C ALA A 154 -14.79 -10.84 -18.44
N VAL A 155 -13.68 -10.76 -19.19
CA VAL A 155 -13.70 -10.79 -20.67
C VAL A 155 -13.98 -12.20 -21.21
N GLU A 156 -13.60 -13.28 -20.51
CA GLU A 156 -13.95 -14.66 -20.87
C GLU A 156 -15.47 -14.90 -20.91
N GLY A 157 -16.28 -14.11 -20.20
CA GLY A 157 -17.74 -14.14 -20.30
C GLY A 157 -18.28 -13.88 -21.72
N ILE A 158 -17.50 -13.22 -22.60
CA ILE A 158 -17.83 -13.07 -24.02
C ILE A 158 -17.97 -14.45 -24.70
N LYS A 159 -17.16 -15.45 -24.32
CA LYS A 159 -17.24 -16.82 -24.88
C LYS A 159 -18.59 -17.48 -24.62
N VAL A 160 -19.25 -17.15 -23.51
CA VAL A 160 -20.58 -17.66 -23.12
C VAL A 160 -21.71 -16.99 -23.92
N VAL A 161 -21.48 -15.78 -24.43
CA VAL A 161 -22.42 -15.08 -25.33
C VAL A 161 -22.21 -15.51 -26.78
N GLN A 162 -20.95 -15.56 -27.23
CA GLN A 162 -20.59 -15.92 -28.60
C GLN A 162 -19.21 -16.63 -28.65
N PRO A 163 -19.18 -17.97 -28.77
CA PRO A 163 -17.93 -18.74 -28.74
C PRO A 163 -16.90 -18.35 -29.80
N SER A 164 -17.33 -17.85 -30.97
CA SER A 164 -16.43 -17.42 -32.05
C SER A 164 -15.53 -16.23 -31.71
N LEU A 165 -15.76 -15.55 -30.58
CA LEU A 165 -14.96 -14.42 -30.09
C LEU A 165 -13.85 -14.83 -29.10
N GLU A 166 -13.61 -16.13 -28.88
CA GLU A 166 -12.55 -16.61 -27.98
C GLU A 166 -11.17 -16.01 -28.27
N SER A 167 -10.78 -15.89 -29.54
CA SER A 167 -9.50 -15.31 -29.95
C SER A 167 -9.36 -13.81 -29.61
N ALA A 168 -10.47 -13.09 -29.40
CA ALA A 168 -10.47 -11.68 -29.05
C ALA A 168 -10.27 -11.43 -27.54
N VAL A 169 -10.43 -12.45 -26.68
CA VAL A 169 -10.39 -12.30 -25.22
C VAL A 169 -9.04 -11.74 -24.73
N VAL A 170 -7.93 -12.33 -25.16
CA VAL A 170 -6.58 -11.88 -24.76
C VAL A 170 -6.27 -10.45 -25.27
N PRO A 171 -6.49 -10.12 -26.56
CA PRO A 171 -6.37 -8.73 -27.04
C PRO A 171 -7.23 -7.71 -26.29
N ILE A 172 -8.50 -8.01 -26.03
CA ILE A 172 -9.41 -7.11 -25.30
C ILE A 172 -8.90 -6.89 -23.87
N THR A 173 -8.52 -7.97 -23.18
CA THR A 173 -7.94 -7.90 -21.82
C THR A 173 -6.69 -7.02 -21.80
N ALA A 174 -5.77 -7.21 -22.76
CA ALA A 174 -4.55 -6.42 -22.87
C ALA A 174 -4.85 -4.92 -23.12
N VAL A 175 -5.82 -4.60 -23.98
CA VAL A 175 -6.25 -3.20 -24.22
C VAL A 175 -6.83 -2.58 -22.94
N ILE A 176 -7.69 -3.29 -22.22
CA ILE A 176 -8.25 -2.81 -20.94
C ILE A 176 -7.13 -2.49 -19.93
N ILE A 177 -6.15 -3.40 -19.79
CA ILE A 177 -5.00 -3.19 -18.90
C ILE A 177 -4.13 -2.02 -19.35
N VAL A 178 -3.80 -1.87 -20.65
CA VAL A 178 -3.03 -0.72 -21.12
C VAL A 178 -3.76 0.60 -20.85
N LEU A 179 -5.06 0.68 -21.15
CA LEU A 179 -5.87 1.87 -20.85
C LEU A 179 -5.91 2.18 -19.35
N LEU A 180 -6.04 1.15 -18.51
CA LEU A 180 -5.99 1.26 -17.06
C LEU A 180 -4.69 1.91 -16.58
N PHE A 181 -3.54 1.33 -16.94
CA PHE A 181 -2.22 1.80 -16.51
C PHE A 181 -1.83 3.18 -17.10
N LEU A 182 -2.38 3.56 -18.26
CA LEU A 182 -2.20 4.91 -18.84
C LEU A 182 -2.99 6.00 -18.12
N VAL A 183 -4.10 5.66 -17.46
CA VAL A 183 -4.97 6.61 -16.75
C VAL A 183 -4.44 6.94 -15.34
N GLN A 184 -3.64 6.09 -14.72
CA GLN A 184 -3.19 6.23 -13.32
C GLN A 184 -2.61 7.60 -12.96
N ARG A 185 -1.83 8.19 -13.88
CA ARG A 185 -1.23 9.53 -13.71
C ARG A 185 -2.22 10.67 -13.51
N ARG A 186 -3.51 10.48 -13.85
CA ARG A 186 -4.58 11.49 -13.67
C ARG A 186 -5.23 11.46 -12.28
N GLY A 187 -4.81 10.53 -11.42
CA GLY A 187 -5.32 10.37 -10.06
C GLY A 187 -6.67 9.66 -9.99
N THR A 188 -6.91 8.99 -8.86
CA THR A 188 -8.20 8.32 -8.59
C THR A 188 -9.31 9.30 -8.24
N ALA A 189 -9.00 10.56 -7.89
CA ALA A 189 -9.98 11.57 -7.47
C ALA A 189 -11.08 11.85 -8.52
N ALA A 190 -10.74 11.89 -9.82
CA ALA A 190 -11.72 12.16 -10.87
C ALA A 190 -12.65 10.96 -11.15
N VAL A 191 -12.10 9.74 -11.10
CA VAL A 191 -12.79 8.49 -11.50
C VAL A 191 -13.49 7.81 -10.30
N GLY A 192 -12.95 7.96 -9.10
CA GLY A 192 -13.42 7.33 -7.86
C GLY A 192 -14.86 7.67 -7.47
N ARG A 193 -15.39 8.82 -7.93
CA ARG A 193 -16.81 9.19 -7.78
C ARG A 193 -17.75 8.21 -8.49
N LEU A 194 -17.30 7.55 -9.56
CA LEU A 194 -18.08 6.56 -10.30
C LEU A 194 -17.90 5.12 -9.74
N PHE A 195 -16.78 4.84 -9.09
CA PHE A 195 -16.48 3.49 -8.58
C PHE A 195 -17.52 2.99 -7.57
N GLY A 196 -17.89 3.81 -6.59
CA GLY A 196 -18.89 3.46 -5.58
C GLY A 196 -20.24 3.06 -6.19
N PRO A 197 -20.87 3.91 -7.03
CA PRO A 197 -22.09 3.57 -7.76
C PRO A 197 -21.98 2.29 -8.60
N VAL A 198 -20.90 2.10 -9.35
CA VAL A 198 -20.69 0.89 -10.17
C VAL A 198 -20.61 -0.36 -9.30
N MET A 199 -19.86 -0.31 -8.18
CA MET A 199 -19.76 -1.45 -7.26
C MET A 199 -21.09 -1.75 -6.55
N ILE A 200 -21.93 -0.75 -6.27
CA ILE A 200 -23.30 -0.99 -5.75
C ILE A 200 -24.15 -1.72 -6.79
N VAL A 201 -24.10 -1.32 -8.07
CA VAL A 201 -24.81 -2.01 -9.15
C VAL A 201 -24.28 -3.44 -9.30
N TRP A 202 -22.96 -3.65 -9.23
CA TRP A 202 -22.32 -4.98 -9.23
C TRP A 202 -22.83 -5.87 -8.10
N PHE A 203 -22.70 -5.45 -6.84
CA PHE A 203 -23.13 -6.27 -5.68
C PHE A 203 -24.64 -6.54 -5.70
N THR A 204 -25.45 -5.57 -6.13
CA THR A 204 -26.90 -5.76 -6.29
C THR A 204 -27.21 -6.78 -7.40
N ALA A 205 -26.51 -6.70 -8.53
CA ALA A 205 -26.73 -7.60 -9.67
C ALA A 205 -26.31 -9.05 -9.36
N ILE A 206 -25.12 -9.27 -8.78
CA ILE A 206 -24.68 -10.63 -8.41
C ILE A 206 -25.53 -11.21 -7.27
N GLY A 207 -25.99 -10.37 -6.34
CA GLY A 207 -26.93 -10.77 -5.29
C GLY A 207 -28.28 -11.20 -5.85
N ALA A 208 -28.85 -10.43 -6.79
CA ALA A 208 -30.11 -10.75 -7.44
C ALA A 208 -30.04 -12.04 -8.29
N CYS A 209 -28.97 -12.21 -9.09
CA CYS A 209 -28.71 -13.46 -9.81
C CYS A 209 -28.53 -14.64 -8.83
N GLY A 210 -27.83 -14.42 -7.71
CA GLY A 210 -27.69 -15.38 -6.63
C GLY A 210 -29.01 -15.85 -6.05
N VAL A 211 -29.90 -14.91 -5.69
CA VAL A 211 -31.27 -15.21 -5.22
C VAL A 211 -32.07 -16.01 -6.26
N SER A 212 -31.94 -15.67 -7.55
CA SER A 212 -32.60 -16.43 -8.63
C SER A 212 -32.16 -17.90 -8.64
N GLY A 213 -30.86 -18.19 -8.63
CA GLY A 213 -30.37 -19.57 -8.59
C GLY A 213 -30.73 -20.32 -7.31
N ILE A 214 -30.75 -19.64 -6.16
CA ILE A 214 -31.19 -20.23 -4.88
C ILE A 214 -32.68 -20.58 -4.93
N ALA A 215 -33.52 -19.78 -5.59
CA ALA A 215 -34.95 -20.07 -5.71
C ALA A 215 -35.23 -21.38 -6.47
N ASP A 216 -34.41 -21.71 -7.48
CA ASP A 216 -34.50 -22.96 -8.22
C ASP A 216 -34.08 -24.19 -7.39
N HIS A 217 -33.20 -24.02 -6.39
CA HIS A 217 -32.76 -25.12 -5.52
C HIS A 217 -32.59 -24.70 -4.04
N PRO A 218 -33.68 -24.37 -3.30
CA PRO A 218 -33.60 -23.73 -1.98
C PRO A 218 -32.88 -24.56 -0.91
N GLY A 219 -32.78 -25.88 -1.10
CA GLY A 219 -32.00 -26.77 -0.24
C GLY A 219 -30.53 -26.39 -0.09
N ILE A 220 -29.96 -25.67 -1.07
CA ILE A 220 -28.55 -25.26 -1.09
C ILE A 220 -28.14 -24.45 0.14
N LEU A 221 -29.10 -23.72 0.75
CA LEU A 221 -28.88 -22.92 1.97
C LEU A 221 -28.41 -23.75 3.17
N LYS A 222 -28.65 -25.07 3.18
CA LYS A 222 -28.13 -25.95 4.25
C LYS A 222 -26.59 -25.96 4.30
N ALA A 223 -25.90 -25.65 3.20
CA ALA A 223 -24.44 -25.55 3.14
C ALA A 223 -23.85 -24.45 4.06
N LEU A 224 -24.67 -23.49 4.55
CA LEU A 224 -24.27 -22.56 5.61
C LEU A 224 -23.84 -23.27 6.90
N SER A 225 -24.37 -24.47 7.17
CA SER A 225 -23.96 -25.27 8.34
C SER A 225 -22.52 -25.76 8.18
N PRO A 226 -21.63 -25.55 9.18
CA PRO A 226 -20.24 -26.02 9.11
C PRO A 226 -20.14 -27.55 9.08
N THR A 227 -21.22 -28.28 9.38
CA THR A 227 -21.28 -29.74 9.26
C THR A 227 -21.00 -30.23 7.83
N TYR A 228 -21.29 -29.43 6.80
CA TYR A 228 -20.98 -29.79 5.41
C TYR A 228 -19.48 -29.61 5.11
N ALA A 229 -18.86 -28.51 5.54
CA ALA A 229 -17.42 -28.30 5.45
C ALA A 229 -16.63 -29.37 6.21
N LEU A 230 -17.01 -29.64 7.46
CA LEU A 230 -16.37 -30.67 8.30
C LEU A 230 -16.62 -32.07 7.75
N GLY A 231 -17.84 -32.38 7.31
CA GLY A 231 -18.18 -33.67 6.70
C GLY A 231 -17.43 -33.92 5.39
N PHE A 232 -17.17 -32.87 4.60
CA PHE A 232 -16.36 -32.95 3.39
C PHE A 232 -14.86 -33.16 3.72
N LEU A 233 -14.32 -32.40 4.68
CA LEU A 233 -12.94 -32.56 5.17
C LEU A 233 -12.67 -33.93 5.79
N PHE A 234 -13.57 -34.47 6.60
CA PHE A 234 -13.36 -35.77 7.26
C PHE A 234 -13.79 -36.97 6.40
N GLY A 235 -14.80 -36.82 5.53
CA GLY A 235 -15.28 -37.89 4.65
C GLY A 235 -14.42 -38.09 3.39
N HIS A 236 -13.91 -37.00 2.80
CA HIS A 236 -13.12 -37.01 1.57
C HIS A 236 -11.89 -36.10 1.67
N PHE A 237 -11.08 -36.29 2.71
CA PHE A 237 -9.96 -35.41 3.06
C PHE A 237 -9.07 -35.02 1.88
N GLY A 238 -8.69 -35.95 1.00
CA GLY A 238 -7.89 -35.64 -0.19
C GLY A 238 -8.56 -34.59 -1.08
N THR A 239 -9.77 -34.88 -1.58
CA THR A 239 -10.55 -33.97 -2.44
C THR A 239 -10.83 -32.64 -1.75
N ALA A 240 -11.20 -32.66 -0.47
CA ALA A 240 -11.48 -31.45 0.29
C ALA A 240 -10.22 -30.59 0.50
N PHE A 241 -9.07 -31.21 0.83
CA PHE A 241 -7.78 -30.54 0.99
C PHE A 241 -7.31 -29.89 -0.31
N PHE A 242 -7.39 -30.60 -1.44
CA PHE A 242 -7.07 -29.99 -2.75
C PHE A 242 -8.05 -28.88 -3.13
N SER A 243 -9.35 -29.02 -2.79
CA SER A 243 -10.33 -27.95 -3.03
C SER A 243 -9.98 -26.65 -2.32
N LEU A 244 -9.31 -26.69 -1.15
CA LEU A 244 -8.88 -25.48 -0.43
C LEU A 244 -7.89 -24.63 -1.24
N ALA A 245 -7.07 -25.26 -2.09
CA ALA A 245 -6.16 -24.56 -3.00
C ALA A 245 -6.90 -23.75 -4.09
N SER A 246 -8.20 -24.01 -4.29
CA SER A 246 -9.08 -23.23 -5.19
C SER A 246 -10.09 -22.39 -4.40
N VAL A 247 -10.56 -22.82 -3.21
CA VAL A 247 -11.42 -22.01 -2.32
C VAL A 247 -10.71 -20.74 -1.83
N VAL A 248 -9.37 -20.75 -1.77
CA VAL A 248 -8.55 -19.55 -1.48
C VAL A 248 -8.90 -18.35 -2.37
N LEU A 249 -9.35 -18.60 -3.61
CA LEU A 249 -9.77 -17.58 -4.58
C LEU A 249 -10.94 -16.72 -4.06
N ALA A 250 -11.72 -17.19 -3.08
CA ALA A 250 -12.85 -16.45 -2.49
C ALA A 250 -12.45 -15.48 -1.37
N VAL A 251 -11.21 -15.55 -0.87
CA VAL A 251 -10.72 -14.72 0.26
C VAL A 251 -9.62 -13.74 -0.14
N THR A 252 -9.31 -13.65 -1.43
CA THR A 252 -8.29 -12.72 -1.94
C THR A 252 -8.81 -11.28 -1.94
N GLY A 253 -7.91 -10.31 -1.82
CA GLY A 253 -8.27 -8.92 -1.53
C GLY A 253 -8.59 -8.62 -0.05
N ALA A 254 -8.60 -9.61 0.84
CA ALA A 254 -8.72 -9.38 2.29
C ALA A 254 -7.54 -8.57 2.87
N GLU A 255 -6.38 -8.59 2.21
CA GLU A 255 -5.24 -7.72 2.52
C GLU A 255 -5.48 -6.27 2.11
N ALA A 256 -6.01 -6.02 0.91
CA ALA A 256 -6.33 -4.68 0.41
C ALA A 256 -7.33 -3.97 1.35
N LEU A 257 -8.30 -4.71 1.87
CA LEU A 257 -9.23 -4.28 2.93
C LEU A 257 -8.53 -3.62 4.13
N TYR A 258 -7.40 -4.19 4.54
CA TYR A 258 -6.65 -3.72 5.70
C TYR A 258 -5.65 -2.63 5.33
N ALA A 259 -5.07 -2.65 4.12
CA ALA A 259 -4.20 -1.60 3.62
C ALA A 259 -4.95 -0.26 3.43
N ASP A 260 -6.14 -0.27 2.83
CA ASP A 260 -6.94 0.94 2.53
C ASP A 260 -7.66 1.54 3.76
N MET A 261 -7.35 1.06 4.97
CA MET A 261 -7.95 1.57 6.20
C MET A 261 -7.63 3.06 6.45
N GLY A 262 -6.46 3.55 6.01
CA GLY A 262 -6.08 4.95 6.13
C GLY A 262 -6.99 5.91 5.37
N HIS A 263 -7.56 5.48 4.24
CA HIS A 263 -8.39 6.34 3.36
C HIS A 263 -9.86 6.36 3.78
N PHE A 264 -10.43 5.24 4.24
CA PHE A 264 -11.87 5.10 4.49
C PHE A 264 -12.26 4.89 5.96
N GLY A 265 -11.30 4.45 6.78
CA GLY A 265 -11.49 4.13 8.19
C GLY A 265 -12.30 2.84 8.44
N ARG A 266 -11.89 2.09 9.47
CA ARG A 266 -12.49 0.79 9.86
C ARG A 266 -14.01 0.76 9.84
N ARG A 267 -14.69 1.77 10.40
CA ARG A 267 -16.16 1.77 10.56
C ARG A 267 -16.90 1.76 9.21
N SER A 268 -16.37 2.45 8.21
CA SER A 268 -16.99 2.54 6.87
C SER A 268 -16.84 1.20 6.15
N ILE A 269 -15.63 0.65 6.19
CA ILE A 269 -15.27 -0.66 5.65
C ILE A 269 -16.12 -1.77 6.28
N THR A 270 -16.19 -1.84 7.63
CA THR A 270 -17.01 -2.85 8.33
C THR A 270 -18.48 -2.81 7.93
N ARG A 271 -19.05 -1.61 7.72
CA ARG A 271 -20.47 -1.47 7.32
C ARG A 271 -20.71 -1.92 5.88
N ALA A 272 -19.86 -1.49 4.95
CA ALA A 272 -19.90 -1.95 3.56
C ALA A 272 -19.79 -3.49 3.47
N TRP A 273 -18.86 -4.08 4.24
CA TRP A 273 -18.70 -5.53 4.32
C TRP A 273 -19.97 -6.23 4.79
N VAL A 274 -20.47 -5.90 5.98
CA VAL A 274 -21.56 -6.65 6.63
C VAL A 274 -22.90 -6.49 5.91
N PHE A 275 -23.21 -5.30 5.38
CA PHE A 275 -24.54 -5.00 4.84
C PHE A 275 -24.68 -5.16 3.33
N VAL A 276 -23.58 -5.14 2.56
CA VAL A 276 -23.64 -5.18 1.08
C VAL A 276 -22.79 -6.31 0.53
N VAL A 277 -21.50 -6.33 0.83
CA VAL A 277 -20.54 -7.20 0.14
C VAL A 277 -20.66 -8.65 0.57
N PHE A 278 -20.62 -8.93 1.88
CA PHE A 278 -20.72 -10.30 2.40
C PHE A 278 -22.05 -10.98 2.00
N PRO A 279 -23.23 -10.34 2.15
CA PRO A 279 -24.48 -10.92 1.67
C PRO A 279 -24.49 -11.18 0.15
N ALA A 280 -24.02 -10.24 -0.67
CA ALA A 280 -24.00 -10.39 -2.12
C ALA A 280 -23.08 -11.54 -2.58
N LEU A 281 -21.89 -11.67 -1.97
CA LEU A 281 -20.96 -12.77 -2.25
C LEU A 281 -21.56 -14.13 -1.88
N VAL A 282 -22.14 -14.26 -0.68
CA VAL A 282 -22.77 -15.51 -0.23
C VAL A 282 -23.94 -15.90 -1.14
N LEU A 283 -24.82 -14.95 -1.49
CA LEU A 283 -25.92 -15.20 -2.44
C LEU A 283 -25.41 -15.63 -3.82
N SER A 284 -24.40 -14.94 -4.36
CA SER A 284 -23.79 -15.29 -5.65
C SER A 284 -23.21 -16.71 -5.66
N TYR A 285 -22.41 -17.07 -4.66
CA TYR A 285 -21.82 -18.42 -4.57
C TYR A 285 -22.88 -19.51 -4.43
N PHE A 286 -23.90 -19.30 -3.59
CA PHE A 286 -24.95 -20.30 -3.38
C PHE A 286 -25.86 -20.45 -4.60
N GLY A 287 -26.16 -19.36 -5.33
CA GLY A 287 -26.88 -19.42 -6.61
C GLY A 287 -26.10 -20.14 -7.71
N GLN A 288 -24.79 -19.89 -7.83
CA GLN A 288 -23.92 -20.65 -8.74
C GLN A 288 -23.87 -22.14 -8.38
N GLY A 289 -23.79 -22.48 -7.09
CA GLY A 289 -23.81 -23.86 -6.66
C GLY A 289 -25.13 -24.58 -6.93
N ALA A 290 -26.27 -23.89 -6.76
CA ALA A 290 -27.59 -24.40 -7.16
C ALA A 290 -27.67 -24.66 -8.67
N LEU A 291 -27.15 -23.74 -9.50
CA LEU A 291 -27.07 -23.92 -10.96
C LEU A 291 -26.24 -25.16 -11.36
N ILE A 292 -25.11 -25.39 -10.69
CA ILE A 292 -24.25 -26.57 -10.91
C ILE A 292 -24.96 -27.87 -10.51
N LEU A 293 -25.80 -27.86 -9.46
CA LEU A 293 -26.58 -29.04 -9.07
C LEU A 293 -27.70 -29.40 -10.05
N ASN A 294 -28.29 -28.38 -10.68
CA ASN A 294 -29.38 -28.58 -11.64
C ASN A 294 -28.86 -29.11 -12.99
N ASP A 295 -27.68 -28.66 -13.43
CA ASP A 295 -26.97 -29.24 -14.58
C ASP A 295 -25.44 -29.10 -14.42
N HIS A 296 -24.76 -30.24 -14.41
CA HIS A 296 -23.31 -30.36 -14.24
C HIS A 296 -22.51 -29.71 -15.39
N HIS A 297 -23.08 -29.51 -16.58
CA HIS A 297 -22.40 -28.84 -17.71
C HIS A 297 -22.16 -27.34 -17.45
N ASN A 298 -22.86 -26.73 -16.48
CA ASN A 298 -22.70 -25.32 -16.12
C ASN A 298 -21.37 -24.97 -15.45
N VAL A 299 -20.56 -25.97 -15.08
CA VAL A 299 -19.21 -25.80 -14.48
C VAL A 299 -18.25 -24.98 -15.34
N SER A 300 -18.45 -24.96 -16.66
CA SER A 300 -17.62 -24.20 -17.60
C SER A 300 -17.59 -22.68 -17.34
N SER A 301 -18.69 -22.09 -16.88
CA SER A 301 -18.78 -20.67 -16.52
C SER A 301 -20.01 -20.37 -15.63
N PRO A 302 -20.05 -20.89 -14.39
CA PRO A 302 -21.25 -20.86 -13.55
C PRO A 302 -21.74 -19.44 -13.25
N PHE A 303 -20.82 -18.47 -13.12
CA PHE A 303 -21.17 -17.06 -12.92
C PHE A 303 -22.00 -16.48 -14.08
N PHE A 304 -21.53 -16.61 -15.33
CA PHE A 304 -22.21 -16.02 -16.48
C PHE A 304 -23.44 -16.83 -16.94
N LEU A 305 -23.46 -18.14 -16.67
CA LEU A 305 -24.60 -19.00 -16.97
C LEU A 305 -25.77 -18.76 -16.01
N LEU A 306 -25.51 -18.34 -14.77
CA LEU A 306 -26.52 -17.91 -13.78
C LEU A 306 -27.31 -16.66 -14.23
N VAL A 307 -26.75 -15.87 -15.16
CA VAL A 307 -27.40 -14.68 -15.68
C VAL A 307 -28.38 -15.06 -16.80
N PRO A 308 -29.64 -14.56 -16.77
CA PRO A 308 -30.60 -14.73 -17.86
C PRO A 308 -30.01 -14.32 -19.21
N GLY A 309 -30.36 -15.03 -20.29
CA GLY A 309 -29.71 -14.88 -21.60
C GLY A 309 -29.61 -13.42 -22.11
N TRP A 310 -30.66 -12.62 -21.91
CA TRP A 310 -30.69 -11.19 -22.27
C TRP A 310 -29.73 -10.32 -21.45
N GLY A 311 -29.44 -10.71 -20.21
CA GLY A 311 -28.61 -9.97 -19.26
C GLY A 311 -27.11 -10.31 -19.32
N ARG A 312 -26.72 -11.36 -20.05
CA ARG A 312 -25.32 -11.83 -20.09
C ARG A 312 -24.34 -10.78 -20.61
N LEU A 313 -24.64 -10.14 -21.74
CA LEU A 313 -23.77 -9.09 -22.30
C LEU A 313 -23.69 -7.84 -21.40
N PRO A 314 -24.79 -7.31 -20.83
CA PRO A 314 -24.74 -6.31 -19.76
C PRO A 314 -23.87 -6.74 -18.55
N MET A 315 -23.96 -8.01 -18.12
CA MET A 315 -23.13 -8.51 -17.02
C MET A 315 -21.64 -8.56 -17.39
N VAL A 316 -21.28 -8.93 -18.62
CA VAL A 316 -19.88 -8.89 -19.09
C VAL A 316 -19.32 -7.47 -19.01
N LEU A 317 -20.08 -6.46 -19.45
CA LEU A 317 -19.67 -5.05 -19.36
C LEU A 317 -19.55 -4.59 -17.90
N LEU A 318 -20.48 -4.99 -17.03
CA LEU A 318 -20.45 -4.66 -15.61
C LEU A 318 -19.29 -5.36 -14.89
N ALA A 319 -18.99 -6.62 -15.23
CA ALA A 319 -17.85 -7.37 -14.73
C ALA A 319 -16.52 -6.75 -15.19
N ALA A 320 -16.44 -6.30 -16.45
CA ALA A 320 -15.25 -5.58 -16.94
C ALA A 320 -15.04 -4.26 -16.17
N ALA A 321 -16.11 -3.53 -15.86
CA ALA A 321 -16.03 -2.32 -15.03
C ALA A 321 -15.63 -2.63 -13.58
N ALA A 322 -16.23 -3.64 -12.95
CA ALA A 322 -15.92 -4.07 -11.58
C ALA A 322 -14.48 -4.60 -11.45
N THR A 323 -13.97 -5.32 -12.44
CA THR A 323 -12.59 -5.86 -12.43
C THR A 323 -11.53 -4.82 -12.79
N VAL A 324 -11.87 -3.82 -13.60
CA VAL A 324 -11.10 -2.57 -13.71
C VAL A 324 -10.99 -1.88 -12.36
N ILE A 325 -12.10 -1.71 -11.63
CA ILE A 325 -12.14 -1.09 -10.30
C ILE A 325 -11.32 -1.90 -9.28
N ALA A 326 -11.48 -3.22 -9.26
CA ALA A 326 -10.68 -4.14 -8.45
C ALA A 326 -9.18 -3.95 -8.68
N SER A 327 -8.77 -3.88 -9.95
CA SER A 327 -7.38 -3.67 -10.34
C SER A 327 -6.85 -2.32 -9.83
N GLN A 328 -7.68 -1.27 -9.78
CA GLN A 328 -7.27 0.05 -9.25
C GLN A 328 -6.93 0.04 -7.77
N ALA A 329 -7.74 -0.65 -6.96
CA ALA A 329 -7.50 -0.77 -5.53
C ALA A 329 -6.12 -1.40 -5.26
N VAL A 330 -5.86 -2.54 -5.90
CA VAL A 330 -4.62 -3.30 -5.74
C VAL A 330 -3.40 -2.54 -6.27
N ILE A 331 -3.50 -1.88 -7.43
CA ILE A 331 -2.42 -1.01 -7.97
C ILE A 331 -2.11 0.15 -7.01
N THR A 332 -3.14 0.77 -6.41
CA THR A 332 -2.97 1.87 -5.43
C THR A 332 -2.35 1.36 -4.12
N GLY A 333 -2.77 0.18 -3.66
CA GLY A 333 -2.15 -0.52 -2.53
C GLY A 333 -0.67 -0.79 -2.78
N ALA A 334 -0.29 -1.26 -3.97
CA ALA A 334 1.10 -1.52 -4.33
C ALA A 334 1.96 -0.23 -4.30
N TYR A 335 1.42 0.91 -4.71
CA TYR A 335 2.10 2.20 -4.54
C TYR A 335 2.27 2.56 -3.07
N SER A 336 1.24 2.36 -2.24
CA SER A 336 1.26 2.63 -0.80
C SER A 336 2.31 1.78 -0.08
N VAL A 337 2.35 0.47 -0.34
CA VAL A 337 3.37 -0.44 0.21
C VAL A 337 4.78 -0.06 -0.29
N ALA A 338 4.95 0.32 -1.56
CA ALA A 338 6.24 0.78 -2.09
C ALA A 338 6.73 2.07 -1.42
N SER A 339 5.83 3.04 -1.21
CA SER A 339 6.11 4.30 -0.53
C SER A 339 6.50 4.08 0.93
N GLN A 340 5.68 3.32 1.68
CA GLN A 340 5.95 2.96 3.06
C GLN A 340 7.27 2.17 3.19
N ALA A 341 7.59 1.30 2.23
CA ALA A 341 8.87 0.57 2.21
C ALA A 341 10.06 1.51 1.95
N ALA A 342 9.92 2.52 1.10
CA ALA A 342 10.92 3.56 0.89
C ALA A 342 11.13 4.41 2.17
N GLN A 343 10.03 4.83 2.83
CA GLN A 343 10.07 5.57 4.10
C GLN A 343 10.75 4.78 5.23
N LEU A 344 10.43 3.49 5.38
CA LEU A 344 11.06 2.61 6.37
C LEU A 344 12.52 2.23 6.04
N GLY A 345 13.02 2.60 4.85
CA GLY A 345 14.40 2.41 4.40
C GLY A 345 14.69 1.10 3.65
N TYR A 346 13.65 0.38 3.21
CA TYR A 346 13.74 -0.87 2.45
C TYR A 346 13.77 -0.68 0.93
N LEU A 347 13.35 0.49 0.41
CA LEU A 347 13.48 0.85 -1.00
C LEU A 347 14.23 2.20 -1.17
N PRO A 348 14.79 2.48 -2.36
CA PRO A 348 15.28 3.82 -2.70
C PRO A 348 14.17 4.87 -2.58
N ARG A 349 14.54 6.14 -2.48
CA ARG A 349 13.57 7.24 -2.60
C ARG A 349 12.98 7.22 -4.00
N LEU A 350 11.71 6.84 -4.10
CA LEU A 350 10.95 6.83 -5.35
C LEU A 350 10.38 8.23 -5.61
N ARG A 351 10.22 8.62 -6.87
CA ARG A 351 9.44 9.81 -7.23
C ARG A 351 7.96 9.53 -6.96
N ILE A 352 7.41 10.19 -5.94
CA ILE A 352 6.00 10.12 -5.57
C ILE A 352 5.32 11.38 -6.10
N ALA A 353 4.20 11.22 -6.80
CA ALA A 353 3.29 12.31 -7.11
C ALA A 353 2.02 12.12 -6.30
N HIS A 354 1.70 13.05 -5.40
CA HIS A 354 0.42 13.04 -4.69
C HIS A 354 -0.68 13.50 -5.65
N THR A 355 -1.80 12.78 -5.67
CA THR A 355 -2.89 12.97 -6.66
C THR A 355 -4.16 13.59 -6.07
N SER A 356 -4.19 13.84 -4.77
CA SER A 356 -5.30 14.52 -4.08
C SER A 356 -4.81 15.34 -2.89
N GLU A 357 -5.35 16.56 -2.76
CA GLU A 357 -5.14 17.43 -1.60
C GLU A 357 -5.92 16.96 -0.35
N SER A 358 -6.96 16.14 -0.52
CA SER A 358 -7.82 15.69 0.58
C SER A 358 -7.35 14.40 1.25
N THR A 359 -6.38 13.68 0.66
CA THR A 359 -6.03 12.32 1.08
C THR A 359 -4.58 12.01 0.73
N ILE A 360 -3.68 12.13 1.73
CA ILE A 360 -2.23 11.96 1.58
C ILE A 360 -1.82 10.63 0.92
N GLY A 361 -2.58 9.56 1.18
CA GLY A 361 -2.37 8.21 0.63
C GLY A 361 -2.83 8.00 -0.82
N GLN A 362 -3.41 8.99 -1.51
CA GLN A 362 -3.68 8.89 -2.95
C GLN A 362 -2.44 9.28 -3.76
N ILE A 363 -1.49 8.36 -3.85
CA ILE A 363 -0.19 8.55 -4.52
C ILE A 363 -0.10 7.84 -5.86
N TYR A 364 0.67 8.41 -6.78
CA TYR A 364 1.09 7.80 -8.04
C TYR A 364 2.61 7.62 -8.03
N VAL A 365 3.07 6.40 -8.28
CA VAL A 365 4.51 6.05 -8.32
C VAL A 365 4.86 5.55 -9.73
N PRO A 366 5.42 6.40 -10.62
CA PRO A 366 5.54 6.09 -12.04
C PRO A 366 6.33 4.81 -12.35
N TRP A 367 7.41 4.55 -11.62
CA TRP A 367 8.26 3.37 -11.84
C TRP A 367 7.51 2.07 -11.51
N ILE A 368 6.78 2.04 -10.39
CA ILE A 368 5.97 0.89 -9.97
C ILE A 368 4.79 0.70 -10.94
N ASN A 369 4.19 1.79 -11.45
CA ASN A 369 3.14 1.73 -12.47
C ASN A 369 3.58 0.96 -13.72
N TRP A 370 4.70 1.36 -14.33
CA TRP A 370 5.19 0.71 -15.55
C TRP A 370 5.67 -0.71 -15.30
N LEU A 371 6.31 -0.98 -14.16
CA LEU A 371 6.73 -2.33 -13.75
C LEU A 371 5.51 -3.26 -13.63
N LEU A 372 4.47 -2.86 -12.90
CA LEU A 372 3.24 -3.63 -12.74
C LEU A 372 2.54 -3.83 -14.09
N MET A 373 2.43 -2.81 -14.93
CA MET A 373 1.81 -2.94 -16.26
C MET A 373 2.49 -4.01 -17.11
N VAL A 374 3.83 -3.98 -17.19
CA VAL A 374 4.60 -4.95 -17.98
C VAL A 374 4.43 -6.37 -17.42
N SER A 375 4.49 -6.54 -16.09
CA SER A 375 4.26 -7.83 -15.44
C SER A 375 2.86 -8.38 -15.66
N VAL A 376 1.80 -7.57 -15.48
CA VAL A 376 0.41 -7.95 -15.72
C VAL A 376 0.20 -8.40 -17.18
N LEU A 377 0.73 -7.63 -18.14
CA LEU A 377 0.66 -8.00 -19.56
C LEU A 377 1.43 -9.29 -19.87
N THR A 378 2.62 -9.48 -19.28
CA THR A 378 3.39 -10.72 -19.44
C THR A 378 2.60 -11.94 -18.90
N LEU A 379 1.93 -11.81 -17.76
CA LEU A 379 1.07 -12.87 -17.23
C LEU A 379 -0.10 -13.18 -18.17
N ILE A 380 -0.80 -12.16 -18.69
CA ILE A 380 -1.91 -12.33 -19.64
C ILE A 380 -1.46 -13.07 -20.91
N PHE A 381 -0.33 -12.67 -21.51
CA PHE A 381 0.18 -13.32 -22.73
C PHE A 381 0.76 -14.72 -22.51
N ALA A 382 1.29 -14.99 -21.31
CA ALA A 382 1.82 -16.29 -20.93
C ALA A 382 0.72 -17.31 -20.62
N PHE A 383 -0.27 -16.95 -19.79
CA PHE A 383 -1.30 -17.89 -19.31
C PHE A 383 -2.54 -17.97 -20.21
N ARG A 384 -2.91 -16.87 -20.87
CA ARG A 384 -3.99 -16.75 -21.89
C ARG A 384 -5.43 -17.11 -21.47
N SER A 385 -5.65 -17.75 -20.33
CA SER A 385 -6.97 -18.03 -19.75
C SER A 385 -6.95 -17.80 -18.24
N SER A 386 -8.11 -17.48 -17.65
CA SER A 386 -8.19 -17.29 -16.20
C SER A 386 -7.93 -18.59 -15.44
N ALA A 387 -8.38 -19.74 -15.96
CA ALA A 387 -8.23 -21.03 -15.31
C ALA A 387 -6.76 -21.47 -15.16
N SER A 388 -5.93 -21.25 -16.18
CA SER A 388 -4.49 -21.56 -16.11
C SER A 388 -3.75 -20.61 -15.15
N LEU A 389 -4.14 -19.34 -15.11
CA LEU A 389 -3.59 -18.36 -14.18
C LEU A 389 -4.03 -18.63 -12.73
N ALA A 390 -5.25 -19.12 -12.52
CA ALA A 390 -5.78 -19.50 -11.21
C ALA A 390 -4.99 -20.65 -10.55
N PHE A 391 -4.46 -21.61 -11.33
CA PHE A 391 -3.57 -22.65 -10.81
C PHE A 391 -2.24 -22.10 -10.24
N ALA A 392 -1.80 -20.93 -10.71
CA ALA A 392 -0.59 -20.26 -10.24
C ALA A 392 -0.83 -19.29 -9.07
N TYR A 393 -2.06 -19.15 -8.60
CA TYR A 393 -2.48 -18.14 -7.62
C TYR A 393 -2.69 -18.71 -6.20
N GLY A 394 -3.01 -17.86 -5.23
CA GLY A 394 -3.33 -18.23 -3.85
C GLY A 394 -2.13 -18.42 -2.90
N MET A 395 -0.98 -18.88 -3.40
CA MET A 395 0.20 -19.14 -2.54
C MET A 395 0.79 -17.89 -1.87
N ALA A 396 0.99 -16.80 -2.62
CA ALA A 396 1.48 -15.54 -2.06
C ALA A 396 0.47 -14.91 -1.10
N VAL A 397 -0.83 -15.00 -1.41
CA VAL A 397 -1.90 -14.47 -0.57
C VAL A 397 -1.97 -15.23 0.75
N THR A 398 -2.00 -16.56 0.74
CA THR A 398 -2.05 -17.38 1.96
C THR A 398 -0.82 -17.22 2.85
N ALA A 399 0.37 -17.12 2.26
CA ALA A 399 1.57 -16.78 3.01
C ALA A 399 1.47 -15.38 3.66
N THR A 400 0.92 -14.39 2.96
CA THR A 400 0.79 -13.02 3.49
C THR A 400 -0.31 -12.90 4.56
N ILE A 401 -1.41 -13.63 4.42
CA ILE A 401 -2.42 -13.82 5.48
C ILE A 401 -1.75 -14.42 6.72
N THR A 402 -1.04 -15.56 6.57
CA THR A 402 -0.34 -16.24 7.69
C THR A 402 0.63 -15.30 8.43
N ILE A 403 1.43 -14.54 7.67
CA ILE A 403 2.37 -13.54 8.22
C ILE A 403 1.62 -12.42 8.95
N THR A 404 0.50 -11.95 8.41
CA THR A 404 -0.35 -10.92 9.02
C THR A 404 -0.95 -11.43 10.34
N THR A 405 -1.46 -12.67 10.37
CA THR A 405 -1.95 -13.33 11.59
C THR A 405 -0.85 -13.41 12.66
N LEU A 406 0.36 -13.86 12.31
CA LEU A 406 1.51 -13.92 13.21
C LEU A 406 1.89 -12.55 13.79
N LEU A 407 1.99 -11.54 12.93
CA LEU A 407 2.32 -10.16 13.33
C LEU A 407 1.23 -9.56 14.22
N TYR A 408 -0.04 -9.76 13.89
CA TYR A 408 -1.18 -9.30 14.68
C TYR A 408 -1.15 -9.85 16.10
N PHE A 409 -0.99 -11.17 16.29
CA PHE A 409 -0.98 -11.76 17.64
C PHE A 409 0.23 -11.32 18.46
N TYR A 410 1.39 -11.11 17.84
CA TYR A 410 2.55 -10.53 18.52
C TYR A 410 2.26 -9.08 18.99
N VAL A 411 1.73 -8.23 18.10
CA VAL A 411 1.34 -6.85 18.44
C VAL A 411 0.25 -6.83 19.50
N ALA A 412 -0.75 -7.71 19.43
CA ALA A 412 -1.83 -7.81 20.42
C ALA A 412 -1.31 -8.19 21.81
N ARG A 413 -0.31 -9.08 21.91
CA ARG A 413 0.36 -9.40 23.18
C ARG A 413 1.20 -8.24 23.70
N ALA A 414 1.98 -7.60 22.83
CA ALA A 414 3.02 -6.67 23.24
C ALA A 414 2.54 -5.22 23.40
N ARG A 415 1.51 -4.78 22.65
CA ARG A 415 0.93 -3.42 22.70
C ARG A 415 -0.28 -3.33 23.64
N TRP A 416 -1.16 -4.34 23.63
CA TRP A 416 -2.42 -4.32 24.39
C TRP A 416 -2.38 -5.17 25.67
N GLY A 417 -1.27 -5.85 25.96
CA GLY A 417 -1.15 -6.72 27.15
C GLY A 417 -2.10 -7.92 27.15
N THR A 418 -2.65 -8.29 25.98
CA THR A 418 -3.65 -9.36 25.84
C THR A 418 -3.18 -10.65 26.53
N PRO A 419 -4.00 -11.29 27.38
CA PRO A 419 -3.55 -12.42 28.19
C PRO A 419 -3.14 -13.60 27.30
N VAL A 420 -2.09 -14.30 27.71
CA VAL A 420 -1.38 -15.30 26.88
C VAL A 420 -2.31 -16.41 26.39
N TRP A 421 -3.31 -16.83 27.18
CA TRP A 421 -4.27 -17.86 26.75
C TRP A 421 -5.17 -17.42 25.58
N LEU A 422 -5.57 -16.15 25.50
CA LEU A 422 -6.30 -15.61 24.35
C LEU A 422 -5.40 -15.49 23.13
N VAL A 423 -4.15 -15.06 23.32
CA VAL A 423 -3.16 -14.94 22.24
C VAL A 423 -2.82 -16.30 21.66
N VAL A 424 -2.50 -17.28 22.51
CA VAL A 424 -2.16 -18.64 22.08
C VAL A 424 -3.38 -19.35 21.51
N GLY A 425 -4.53 -19.34 22.19
CA GLY A 425 -5.75 -19.98 21.69
C GLY A 425 -6.22 -19.41 20.35
N GLY A 426 -6.27 -18.07 20.24
CA GLY A 426 -6.63 -17.39 18.99
C GLY A 426 -5.61 -17.65 17.86
N ALA A 427 -4.31 -17.56 18.15
CA ALA A 427 -3.27 -17.83 17.17
C ALA A 427 -3.29 -19.29 16.72
N THR A 428 -3.42 -20.26 17.63
CA THR A 428 -3.50 -21.69 17.27
C THR A 428 -4.68 -21.98 16.36
N VAL A 429 -5.86 -21.43 16.64
CA VAL A 429 -7.04 -21.64 15.77
C VAL A 429 -6.85 -20.99 14.40
N LEU A 430 -6.51 -19.70 14.34
CA LEU A 430 -6.40 -19.00 13.05
C LEU A 430 -5.21 -19.48 12.22
N LEU A 431 -4.05 -19.73 12.84
CA LEU A 431 -2.90 -20.29 12.13
C LEU A 431 -3.13 -21.73 11.68
N ALA A 432 -3.95 -22.53 12.38
CA ALA A 432 -4.32 -23.86 11.87
C ALA A 432 -5.12 -23.77 10.56
N PHE A 433 -6.04 -22.80 10.45
CA PHE A 433 -6.74 -22.50 9.18
C PHE A 433 -5.78 -21.97 8.11
N ASP A 434 -4.96 -20.96 8.44
CA ASP A 434 -4.01 -20.36 7.49
C ASP A 434 -3.00 -21.39 6.97
N LEU A 435 -2.45 -22.24 7.85
CA LEU A 435 -1.50 -23.29 7.48
C LEU A 435 -2.14 -24.43 6.68
N LEU A 436 -3.43 -24.73 6.89
CA LEU A 436 -4.16 -25.67 6.05
C LEU A 436 -4.29 -25.14 4.61
N PHE A 437 -4.58 -23.85 4.45
CA PHE A 437 -4.59 -23.18 3.16
C PHE A 437 -3.20 -23.11 2.50
N VAL A 438 -2.14 -22.77 3.26
CA VAL A 438 -0.75 -22.81 2.77
C VAL A 438 -0.37 -24.22 2.33
N GLY A 439 -0.69 -25.24 3.12
CA GLY A 439 -0.44 -26.64 2.79
C GLY A 439 -1.15 -27.09 1.51
N ALA A 440 -2.42 -26.73 1.34
CA ALA A 440 -3.17 -27.02 0.13
C ALA A 440 -2.55 -26.33 -1.10
N ASN A 441 -2.21 -25.04 -0.99
CA ASN A 441 -1.57 -24.27 -2.07
C ASN A 441 -0.17 -24.79 -2.42
N LEU A 442 0.57 -25.35 -1.46
CA LEU A 442 1.91 -25.92 -1.69
C LEU A 442 1.91 -27.07 -2.72
N THR A 443 0.79 -27.79 -2.86
CA THR A 443 0.64 -28.85 -3.88
C THR A 443 0.61 -28.28 -5.31
N LYS A 444 0.17 -27.02 -5.48
CA LYS A 444 0.17 -26.31 -6.77
C LYS A 444 1.51 -25.65 -7.11
N LEU A 445 2.55 -25.77 -6.26
CA LEU A 445 3.88 -25.19 -6.50
C LEU A 445 4.46 -25.61 -7.86
N VAL A 446 4.37 -26.89 -8.21
CA VAL A 446 4.88 -27.43 -9.50
C VAL A 446 4.01 -27.07 -10.70
N HIS A 447 2.77 -26.63 -10.46
CA HIS A 447 1.77 -26.30 -11.49
C HIS A 447 1.68 -24.79 -11.80
N GLY A 448 2.63 -23.99 -11.29
CA GLY A 448 2.76 -22.57 -11.60
C GLY A 448 2.80 -21.65 -10.38
N ALA A 449 2.37 -22.12 -9.19
CA ALA A 449 2.32 -21.27 -8.00
C ALA A 449 3.70 -20.82 -7.47
N TRP A 450 4.79 -21.37 -8.02
CA TRP A 450 6.15 -20.86 -7.83
C TRP A 450 6.35 -19.42 -8.35
N LEU A 451 5.54 -18.95 -9.32
CA LEU A 451 5.74 -17.66 -9.98
C LEU A 451 5.53 -16.44 -9.06
N PRO A 452 4.39 -16.28 -8.36
CA PRO A 452 4.24 -15.20 -7.39
C PRO A 452 5.22 -15.30 -6.21
N LEU A 453 5.61 -16.52 -5.80
CA LEU A 453 6.68 -16.68 -4.82
C LEU A 453 8.03 -16.17 -5.35
N LEU A 454 8.40 -16.46 -6.60
CA LEU A 454 9.64 -15.96 -7.19
C LEU A 454 9.64 -14.44 -7.25
N ILE A 455 8.53 -13.83 -7.66
CA ILE A 455 8.36 -12.36 -7.67
C ILE A 455 8.57 -11.80 -6.27
N GLY A 456 7.91 -12.37 -5.25
CA GLY A 456 8.07 -11.96 -3.85
C GLY A 456 9.49 -12.18 -3.31
N LEU A 457 10.15 -13.30 -3.64
CA LEU A 457 11.53 -13.59 -3.30
C LEU A 457 12.51 -12.59 -3.95
N THR A 458 12.28 -12.21 -5.21
CA THR A 458 13.07 -11.20 -5.92
C THR A 458 12.88 -9.81 -5.29
N ALA A 459 11.64 -9.40 -5.02
CA ALA A 459 11.34 -8.13 -4.34
C ALA A 459 11.94 -8.10 -2.92
N PHE A 460 11.83 -9.19 -2.16
CA PHE A 460 12.45 -9.33 -0.84
C PHE A 460 13.98 -9.29 -0.90
N ALA A 461 14.60 -9.93 -1.90
CA ALA A 461 16.04 -9.86 -2.13
C ALA A 461 16.50 -8.44 -2.47
N ILE A 462 15.74 -7.68 -3.28
CA ILE A 462 15.97 -6.26 -3.57
C ILE A 462 15.88 -5.44 -2.28
N MET A 463 14.78 -5.56 -1.53
CA MET A 463 14.54 -4.78 -0.31
C MET A 463 15.60 -5.01 0.78
N THR A 464 15.94 -6.27 1.04
CA THR A 464 16.95 -6.63 2.05
C THR A 464 18.37 -6.23 1.61
N THR A 465 18.66 -6.28 0.30
CA THR A 465 19.92 -5.79 -0.26
C THR A 465 20.01 -4.27 -0.14
N TRP A 466 18.94 -3.55 -0.49
CA TRP A 466 18.88 -2.09 -0.36
C TRP A 466 19.03 -1.63 1.08
N GLN A 467 18.30 -2.24 2.02
CA GLN A 467 18.41 -1.91 3.44
C GLN A 467 19.85 -2.11 3.96
N ARG A 468 20.51 -3.20 3.56
CA ARG A 468 21.89 -3.49 3.97
C ARG A 468 22.88 -2.49 3.38
N GLY A 469 22.81 -2.23 2.07
CA GLY A 469 23.66 -1.24 1.40
C GLY A 469 23.45 0.17 1.96
N ARG A 470 22.19 0.57 2.19
CA ARG A 470 21.84 1.85 2.84
C ARG A 470 22.47 1.97 4.22
N HIS A 471 22.47 0.92 5.03
CA HIS A 471 23.10 0.94 6.35
C HIS A 471 24.63 1.13 6.26
N ILE A 472 25.29 0.47 5.30
CA ILE A 472 26.73 0.62 5.06
C ILE A 472 27.05 2.05 4.62
N VAL A 473 26.37 2.54 3.59
CA VAL A 473 26.55 3.91 3.06
C VAL A 473 26.22 4.96 4.10
N THR A 474 25.19 4.78 4.92
CA THR A 474 24.81 5.77 5.94
C THR A 474 25.83 5.81 7.09
N ALA A 475 26.40 4.67 7.49
CA ALA A 475 27.44 4.63 8.51
C ALA A 475 28.74 5.29 8.02
N GLU A 476 29.18 4.99 6.80
CA GLU A 476 30.37 5.60 6.19
C GLU A 476 30.15 7.10 5.89
N ARG A 477 28.94 7.47 5.44
CA ARG A 477 28.55 8.89 5.26
C ARG A 477 28.62 9.65 6.58
N ALA A 478 28.01 9.15 7.65
CA ALA A 478 28.02 9.82 8.95
C ALA A 478 29.44 9.97 9.52
N ARG A 479 30.32 8.97 9.31
CA ARG A 479 31.74 9.04 9.67
C ARG A 479 32.49 10.16 8.95
N ARG A 480 32.18 10.41 7.67
CA ARG A 480 32.85 11.46 6.87
C ARG A 480 32.22 12.84 7.03
N GLU A 481 30.92 12.92 7.27
CA GLU A 481 30.24 14.18 7.57
C GLU A 481 30.72 14.74 8.92
N GLY A 482 30.84 13.88 9.95
CA GLY A 482 31.20 14.32 11.30
C GLY A 482 30.09 15.19 11.94
N SER A 483 30.32 15.69 13.14
CA SER A 483 29.40 16.63 13.81
C SER A 483 29.44 17.99 13.13
N LEU A 484 28.28 18.60 12.85
CA LEU A 484 28.23 19.97 12.34
C LEU A 484 28.80 20.96 13.36
N ARG A 485 28.45 20.80 14.64
CA ARG A 485 28.85 21.73 15.69
C ARG A 485 30.36 21.74 15.91
N GLU A 486 30.98 20.56 15.99
CA GLU A 486 32.43 20.42 16.13
C GLU A 486 33.17 21.05 14.94
N PHE A 487 32.60 20.97 13.72
CA PHE A 487 33.18 21.58 12.52
C PHE A 487 33.05 23.12 12.48
N VAL A 488 31.95 23.67 13.00
CA VAL A 488 31.79 25.12 13.19
C VAL A 488 32.76 25.62 14.27
N ASP A 489 32.90 24.89 15.38
CA ASP A 489 33.90 25.17 16.42
C ASP A 489 35.33 25.14 15.84
N GLU A 490 35.67 24.16 15.00
CA GLU A 490 36.94 24.05 14.27
C GLU A 490 37.21 25.26 13.37
N LEU A 491 36.23 25.65 12.54
CA LEU A 491 36.31 26.82 11.66
C LEU A 491 36.46 28.14 12.42
N ARG A 492 35.75 28.30 13.55
CA ARG A 492 35.86 29.50 14.40
C ARG A 492 37.25 29.61 15.06
N ASN A 493 37.89 28.49 15.35
CA ASN A 493 39.24 28.42 15.92
C ASN A 493 40.37 28.46 14.85
N ASP A 494 40.04 28.81 13.60
CA ASP A 494 40.97 28.92 12.46
C ASP A 494 41.75 27.61 12.17
N ARG A 495 41.05 26.47 12.34
CA ARG A 495 41.60 25.11 12.17
C ARG A 495 40.68 24.28 11.29
N PRO A 496 40.91 24.18 9.95
CA PRO A 496 42.03 24.74 9.20
C PRO A 496 41.92 26.26 8.99
N SER A 497 43.06 26.90 8.71
CA SER A 497 43.05 28.29 8.24
C SER A 497 42.38 28.38 6.87
N VAL A 498 41.41 29.27 6.74
CA VAL A 498 40.58 29.45 5.54
C VAL A 498 40.61 30.89 5.05
N LEU A 499 40.60 31.07 3.74
CA LEU A 499 40.36 32.35 3.09
C LEU A 499 38.86 32.67 3.14
N HIS A 500 38.52 33.81 3.74
CA HIS A 500 37.18 34.38 3.67
C HIS A 500 36.99 35.08 2.33
N VAL A 501 35.97 34.67 1.57
CA VAL A 501 35.61 35.24 0.27
C VAL A 501 34.21 35.88 0.32
N PRO A 502 33.96 36.95 -0.44
CA PRO A 502 32.68 37.64 -0.40
C PRO A 502 31.52 36.82 -0.96
N GLY A 503 30.32 37.11 -0.46
CA GLY A 503 29.06 36.54 -0.95
C GLY A 503 28.46 35.43 -0.08
N THR A 504 27.40 34.80 -0.59
CA THR A 504 26.59 33.81 0.14
C THR A 504 26.73 32.40 -0.46
N ALA A 505 27.03 31.40 0.37
CA ALA A 505 27.03 29.99 -0.01
C ALA A 505 25.92 29.21 0.70
N VAL A 506 25.11 28.48 -0.08
CA VAL A 506 23.99 27.68 0.43
C VAL A 506 24.35 26.20 0.34
N PHE A 507 24.52 25.52 1.46
CA PHE A 507 24.83 24.08 1.51
C PHE A 507 23.58 23.28 1.90
N LEU A 508 23.09 22.43 1.01
CA LEU A 508 21.95 21.57 1.34
C LEU A 508 22.42 20.35 2.16
N ASN A 509 21.78 20.11 3.32
CA ASN A 509 22.01 18.92 4.14
C ASN A 509 20.72 18.34 4.72
N ARG A 510 20.80 17.09 5.21
CA ARG A 510 19.66 16.34 5.76
C ARG A 510 19.12 16.89 7.07
N ASP A 511 20.01 17.31 7.98
CA ASP A 511 19.68 17.86 9.28
C ASP A 511 20.86 18.67 9.86
N LYS A 512 20.66 19.30 11.02
CA LYS A 512 21.66 20.14 11.71
C LYS A 512 22.71 19.38 12.54
N ARG A 513 22.74 18.04 12.50
CA ARG A 513 23.67 17.24 13.32
C ARG A 513 24.97 16.93 12.58
N THR A 514 24.92 16.79 11.27
CA THR A 514 26.08 16.40 10.46
C THR A 514 26.56 17.53 9.56
N THR A 515 27.87 17.61 9.30
CA THR A 515 28.42 18.63 8.38
C THR A 515 28.01 18.29 6.94
N PRO A 516 27.58 19.25 6.09
CA PRO A 516 27.41 19.00 4.67
C PRO A 516 28.74 18.55 4.05
N LEU A 517 28.78 17.39 3.37
CA LEU A 517 30.02 16.88 2.72
C LEU A 517 30.63 17.92 1.77
N ALA A 518 29.80 18.66 1.03
CA ALA A 518 30.26 19.72 0.14
C ALA A 518 30.92 20.89 0.89
N MET A 519 30.45 21.24 2.09
CA MET A 519 31.06 22.29 2.92
C MET A 519 32.42 21.84 3.45
N ARG A 520 32.48 20.62 4.00
CA ARG A 520 33.71 20.00 4.48
C ARG A 520 34.74 19.87 3.35
N ALA A 521 34.35 19.34 2.19
CA ALA A 521 35.22 19.22 1.02
C ALA A 521 35.71 20.58 0.50
N ASN A 522 34.86 21.61 0.46
CA ASN A 522 35.27 22.96 0.05
C ASN A 522 36.33 23.56 0.99
N VAL A 523 36.15 23.40 2.30
CA VAL A 523 37.12 23.85 3.31
C VAL A 523 38.43 23.02 3.24
N GLU A 524 38.34 21.71 3.06
CA GLU A 524 39.50 20.81 3.03
C GLU A 524 40.34 20.91 1.75
N HIS A 525 39.72 21.14 0.58
CA HIS A 525 40.43 21.20 -0.71
C HIS A 525 40.68 22.62 -1.22
N ASN A 526 39.72 23.53 -1.08
CA ASN A 526 39.86 24.89 -1.59
C ASN A 526 40.37 25.86 -0.52
N HIS A 527 40.31 25.48 0.77
CA HIS A 527 40.64 26.33 1.91
C HIS A 527 39.87 27.66 1.90
N VAL A 528 38.59 27.61 1.51
CA VAL A 528 37.72 28.78 1.33
C VAL A 528 36.46 28.66 2.19
N ARG A 529 36.07 29.78 2.81
CA ARG A 529 34.79 30.01 3.50
C ARG A 529 34.16 31.28 2.91
N HIS A 530 32.86 31.28 2.68
CA HIS A 530 32.16 32.50 2.26
C HIS A 530 31.80 33.36 3.48
N GLU A 531 31.67 34.68 3.31
CA GLU A 531 31.23 35.62 4.35
C GLU A 531 29.89 35.22 4.98
N GLN A 532 28.98 34.65 4.19
CA GLN A 532 27.67 34.18 4.63
C GLN A 532 27.45 32.73 4.18
N ILE A 533 27.12 31.85 5.12
CA ILE A 533 26.91 30.42 4.90
C ILE A 533 25.54 30.03 5.46
N VAL A 534 24.68 29.51 4.57
CA VAL A 534 23.36 29.00 4.93
C VAL A 534 23.35 27.49 4.76
N ILE A 535 23.24 26.75 5.86
CA ILE A 535 23.07 25.30 5.83
C ILE A 535 21.58 25.00 5.83
N LEU A 536 21.05 24.63 4.66
CA LEU A 536 19.61 24.43 4.47
C LEU A 536 19.24 22.94 4.61
N SER A 537 18.27 22.66 5.48
CA SER A 537 17.58 21.37 5.57
C SER A 537 16.11 21.52 5.19
N ILE A 538 15.58 20.52 4.47
CA ILE A 538 14.20 20.51 3.97
C ILE A 538 13.46 19.36 4.65
N GLU A 539 12.41 19.71 5.39
CA GLU A 539 11.51 18.78 6.07
C GLU A 539 10.15 18.78 5.36
N THR A 540 9.59 17.59 5.15
CA THR A 540 8.24 17.44 4.57
C THR A 540 7.28 17.03 5.67
N GLU A 541 6.32 17.90 5.96
CA GLU A 541 5.31 17.72 6.99
C GLU A 541 4.10 16.90 6.47
N PRO A 542 3.38 16.17 7.33
CA PRO A 542 2.21 15.36 6.95
C PRO A 542 0.95 16.18 6.64
N VAL A 543 1.05 17.50 6.51
CA VAL A 543 -0.02 18.41 6.10
C VAL A 543 0.10 18.73 4.61
N PRO A 544 -1.00 19.00 3.87
CA PRO A 544 -0.92 19.24 2.43
C PRO A 544 -0.10 20.49 2.08
N ARG A 545 -0.21 21.54 2.89
CA ARG A 545 0.56 22.79 2.79
C ARG A 545 0.88 23.31 4.19
N VAL A 546 2.08 23.84 4.42
CA VAL A 546 2.49 24.42 5.72
C VAL A 546 2.20 25.94 5.72
N PRO A 547 1.58 26.51 6.76
CA PRO A 547 1.37 27.95 6.88
C PRO A 547 2.71 28.72 6.82
N VAL A 548 2.75 29.84 6.10
CA VAL A 548 4.01 30.57 5.79
C VAL A 548 4.84 30.87 7.05
N GLU A 549 4.17 31.22 8.15
CA GLU A 549 4.78 31.55 9.45
C GLU A 549 5.49 30.35 10.11
N GLU A 550 5.06 29.12 9.83
CA GLU A 550 5.64 27.88 10.39
C GLU A 550 6.67 27.22 9.45
N ARG A 551 6.83 27.74 8.23
CA ARG A 551 7.72 27.14 7.21
C ARG A 551 9.21 27.25 7.52
N ILE A 552 9.63 28.20 8.35
CA ILE A 552 11.06 28.52 8.50
C ILE A 552 11.44 28.50 9.98
N VAL A 553 12.41 27.64 10.32
CA VAL A 553 13.11 27.67 11.61
C VAL A 553 14.58 27.98 11.35
N ILE A 554 15.09 29.03 11.99
CA ILE A 554 16.51 29.44 11.91
C ILE A 554 17.16 29.10 13.25
N ASP A 555 18.36 28.52 13.19
CA ASP A 555 19.20 28.11 14.30
C ASP A 555 20.63 28.66 14.05
N ASP A 556 21.18 29.35 15.04
CA ASP A 556 22.50 30.00 14.99
C ASP A 556 23.67 29.04 15.27
N LEU A 557 23.37 27.74 15.46
CA LEU A 557 24.34 26.68 15.80
C LEU A 557 25.13 26.93 17.11
N GLY A 558 24.81 27.99 17.85
CA GLY A 558 25.46 28.44 19.08
C GLY A 558 26.25 29.74 18.94
N TYR A 559 26.37 30.34 17.75
CA TYR A 559 27.14 31.56 17.49
C TYR A 559 26.33 32.53 16.63
N SER A 560 26.33 33.81 16.97
CA SER A 560 25.55 34.85 16.27
C SER A 560 26.45 35.93 15.67
N ASP A 561 27.71 35.58 15.39
CA ASP A 561 28.79 36.48 15.00
C ASP A 561 29.82 35.82 14.04
N ASP A 562 29.43 34.74 13.35
CA ASP A 562 30.31 33.99 12.45
C ASP A 562 29.76 33.80 11.03
N GLY A 563 28.54 34.23 10.74
CA GLY A 563 27.90 34.12 9.44
C GLY A 563 27.57 32.69 9.02
N ILE A 564 27.48 31.71 9.94
CA ILE A 564 27.05 30.33 9.66
C ILE A 564 25.72 30.05 10.34
N ILE A 565 24.63 30.07 9.57
CA ILE A 565 23.29 29.73 10.07
C ILE A 565 22.81 28.37 9.56
N HIS A 566 22.00 27.68 10.37
CA HIS A 566 21.17 26.56 9.91
C HIS A 566 19.73 27.02 9.70
N VAL A 567 19.17 26.66 8.55
CA VAL A 567 17.79 26.95 8.19
C VAL A 567 17.06 25.63 7.94
N THR A 568 15.92 25.45 8.58
CA THR A 568 14.99 24.34 8.34
C THR A 568 13.77 24.86 7.61
N GLY A 569 13.63 24.49 6.34
CA GLY A 569 12.46 24.77 5.51
C GLY A 569 11.45 23.62 5.58
N ARG A 570 10.26 23.88 6.12
CA ARG A 570 9.14 22.94 6.21
C ARG A 570 8.15 23.16 5.08
N PHE A 571 7.80 22.08 4.40
CA PHE A 571 6.86 22.08 3.28
C PHE A 571 5.80 20.99 3.48
N GLY A 572 4.58 21.26 3.05
CA GLY A 572 3.54 20.24 3.01
C GLY A 572 3.76 19.24 1.87
N TYR A 573 3.14 18.07 1.94
CA TYR A 573 3.35 16.99 0.97
C TYR A 573 2.84 17.30 -0.46
N MET A 574 2.02 18.34 -0.66
CA MET A 574 1.62 18.83 -1.99
C MET A 574 2.52 19.97 -2.49
N GLU A 575 3.41 20.50 -1.66
CA GLU A 575 4.26 21.65 -2.00
C GLU A 575 5.58 21.17 -2.63
N THR A 576 5.99 21.80 -3.73
CA THR A 576 7.33 21.58 -4.29
C THR A 576 8.31 22.51 -3.59
N PRO A 577 9.40 22.02 -2.99
CA PRO A 577 10.36 22.88 -2.32
C PRO A 577 11.05 23.84 -3.28
N ASP A 578 10.82 25.14 -3.10
CA ASP A 578 11.53 26.23 -3.78
C ASP A 578 12.60 26.78 -2.83
N VAL A 579 13.85 26.38 -3.05
CA VAL A 579 14.97 26.80 -2.19
C VAL A 579 15.24 28.30 -2.31
N PRO A 580 15.49 28.89 -3.50
CA PRO A 580 15.66 30.33 -3.65
C PRO A 580 14.48 31.14 -3.07
N GLY A 581 13.24 30.75 -3.36
CA GLY A 581 12.05 31.44 -2.86
C GLY A 581 11.89 31.37 -1.33
N THR A 582 12.31 30.27 -0.71
CA THR A 582 12.28 30.13 0.76
C THR A 582 13.36 30.97 1.43
N LEU A 583 14.56 31.04 0.85
CA LEU A 583 15.64 31.88 1.36
C LEU A 583 15.31 33.38 1.25
N ALA A 584 14.56 33.78 0.22
CA ALA A 584 14.10 35.16 0.03
C ALA A 584 13.07 35.64 1.07
N LEU A 585 12.50 34.72 1.88
CA LEU A 585 11.60 35.02 2.98
C LEU A 585 12.31 35.15 4.35
N LEU A 586 13.64 34.99 4.39
CA LEU A 586 14.41 35.12 5.62
C LEU A 586 14.54 36.57 6.06
N ASP A 587 14.31 36.82 7.35
CA ASP A 587 14.51 38.13 7.97
C ASP A 587 16.02 38.41 8.15
N PRO A 588 16.58 39.47 7.56
CA PRO A 588 18.00 39.84 7.71
C PRO A 588 18.46 40.00 9.17
N ALA A 589 17.55 40.34 10.09
CA ALA A 589 17.85 40.46 11.51
C ALA A 589 18.13 39.09 12.19
N ARG A 590 17.78 37.99 11.52
CA ARG A 590 17.97 36.60 12.00
C ARG A 590 19.00 35.81 11.18
N THR A 591 19.63 36.43 10.19
CA THR A 591 20.63 35.81 9.29
C THR A 591 21.98 36.53 9.32
N GLU A 592 22.30 37.22 10.41
CA GLU A 592 23.55 37.97 10.60
C GLU A 592 23.85 39.01 9.50
N GLY A 593 22.81 39.49 8.81
CA GLY A 593 22.91 40.41 7.68
C GLY A 593 22.07 39.98 6.48
N PRO A 594 22.03 40.82 5.42
CA PRO A 594 21.28 40.54 4.20
C PRO A 594 21.99 39.48 3.34
N LEU A 595 21.28 38.40 3.00
CA LEU A 595 21.77 37.33 2.12
C LEU A 595 21.75 37.76 0.64
N GLN A 596 22.87 37.57 -0.07
CA GLN A 596 23.02 37.97 -1.47
C GLN A 596 22.54 36.86 -2.43
N LEU A 597 21.25 36.53 -2.39
CA LEU A 597 20.65 35.38 -3.08
C LEU A 597 20.79 35.41 -4.62
N ASP A 598 20.91 36.61 -5.20
CA ASP A 598 21.12 36.82 -6.64
C ASP A 598 22.49 36.27 -7.09
N GLN A 599 23.50 36.35 -6.22
CA GLN A 599 24.87 35.90 -6.48
C GLN A 599 25.23 34.63 -5.69
N ALA A 600 24.28 34.06 -4.95
CA ALA A 600 24.54 32.92 -4.09
C ALA A 600 24.93 31.65 -4.87
N SER A 601 25.93 30.94 -4.35
CA SER A 601 26.38 29.64 -4.87
C SER A 601 25.73 28.51 -4.10
N TYR A 602 25.08 27.58 -4.80
CA TYR A 602 24.36 26.45 -4.20
C TYR A 602 25.21 25.19 -4.25
N PHE A 603 25.52 24.61 -3.09
CA PHE A 603 26.40 23.45 -2.95
C PHE A 603 25.60 22.19 -2.61
N LEU A 604 25.70 21.18 -3.49
CA LEU A 604 25.07 19.87 -3.32
C LEU A 604 26.09 18.79 -2.94
N SER A 605 25.79 18.06 -1.86
CA SER A 605 26.58 16.93 -1.36
C SER A 605 26.19 15.61 -2.04
N THR A 606 26.88 15.26 -3.12
CA THR A 606 26.64 14.00 -3.87
C THR A 606 27.56 12.87 -3.36
N ILE A 607 27.05 11.64 -3.40
CA ILE A 607 27.86 10.43 -3.17
C ILE A 607 27.85 9.58 -4.43
N GLU A 608 29.05 9.32 -4.97
CA GLU A 608 29.22 8.23 -5.93
C GLU A 608 29.45 6.92 -5.17
N LEU A 609 28.62 5.92 -5.47
CA LEU A 609 28.76 4.57 -4.93
C LEU A 609 29.64 3.75 -5.87
N ARG A 610 30.82 3.35 -5.39
CA ARG A 610 31.75 2.48 -6.12
C ARG A 610 31.89 1.14 -5.39
N ARG A 611 32.16 0.08 -6.14
CA ARG A 611 32.39 -1.26 -5.55
C ARG A 611 33.74 -1.29 -4.86
N GLY A 612 33.74 -1.51 -3.55
CA GLY A 612 34.95 -1.56 -2.75
C GLY A 612 35.71 -2.88 -2.82
N LYS A 613 36.90 -2.89 -2.20
CA LYS A 613 37.65 -4.14 -1.93
C LYS A 613 37.26 -4.81 -0.61
N ALA A 614 36.58 -4.09 0.30
CA ALA A 614 36.15 -4.62 1.60
C ALA A 614 35.00 -5.64 1.46
N PRO A 615 34.94 -6.69 2.31
CA PRO A 615 33.89 -7.72 2.28
C PRO A 615 32.61 -7.27 3.02
N THR A 616 32.10 -6.09 2.68
CA THR A 616 30.89 -5.44 3.20
C THR A 616 29.59 -6.18 2.84
N MET A 617 29.53 -6.70 1.61
CA MET A 617 28.42 -7.48 1.04
C MET A 617 28.92 -8.52 0.03
N THR A 618 28.05 -9.48 -0.34
CA THR A 618 28.36 -10.41 -1.44
C THR A 618 28.39 -9.69 -2.79
N PRO A 619 29.26 -10.08 -3.75
CA PRO A 619 29.43 -9.37 -5.02
C PRO A 619 28.16 -9.11 -5.82
N TRP A 620 27.20 -10.04 -5.81
CA TRP A 620 25.93 -9.89 -6.50
C TRP A 620 25.01 -8.87 -5.81
N ARG A 621 25.03 -8.80 -4.48
CA ARG A 621 24.29 -7.79 -3.70
C ARG A 621 24.87 -6.40 -3.91
N THR A 622 26.19 -6.25 -3.95
CA THR A 622 26.83 -4.97 -4.27
C THR A 622 26.44 -4.47 -5.66
N ARG A 623 26.45 -5.35 -6.68
CA ARG A 623 25.96 -4.99 -8.03
C ARG A 623 24.49 -4.57 -8.03
N LEU A 624 23.62 -5.32 -7.35
CA LEU A 624 22.19 -5.01 -7.26
C LEU A 624 21.93 -3.70 -6.51
N PHE A 625 22.67 -3.42 -5.44
CA PHE A 625 22.59 -2.16 -4.69
C PHE A 625 23.01 -0.95 -5.54
N ILE A 626 24.13 -1.07 -6.26
CA ILE A 626 24.60 -0.02 -7.18
C ILE A 626 23.58 0.18 -8.32
N ALA A 627 23.09 -0.90 -8.95
CA ALA A 627 22.08 -0.84 -10.00
C ALA A 627 20.78 -0.14 -9.53
N THR A 628 20.31 -0.45 -8.31
CA THR A 628 19.10 0.17 -7.74
C THR A 628 19.32 1.61 -7.29
N SER A 629 20.56 2.03 -7.03
CA SER A 629 20.85 3.44 -6.71
C SER A 629 20.67 4.38 -7.90
N TYR A 630 20.90 3.93 -9.14
CA TYR A 630 20.63 4.72 -10.35
C TYR A 630 19.14 5.01 -10.61
N ILE A 631 18.22 4.41 -9.84
CA ILE A 631 16.77 4.65 -9.93
C ILE A 631 16.34 5.89 -9.11
N THR A 632 17.24 6.48 -8.30
CA THR A 632 16.90 7.69 -7.52
C THR A 632 16.83 8.94 -8.39
N ALA A 633 15.86 9.81 -8.12
CA ALA A 633 15.64 11.06 -8.84
C ALA A 633 16.79 12.08 -8.66
N ASP A 634 16.98 12.95 -9.66
CA ASP A 634 17.92 14.07 -9.61
C ASP A 634 17.53 15.05 -8.49
N ALA A 635 18.46 15.29 -7.57
CA ALA A 635 18.26 16.18 -6.44
C ALA A 635 18.25 17.66 -6.84
N ALA A 636 18.97 18.06 -7.90
CA ALA A 636 19.03 19.45 -8.32
C ALA A 636 17.70 19.92 -8.95
N GLU A 637 17.10 19.08 -9.81
CA GLU A 637 15.77 19.31 -10.38
C GLU A 637 14.67 19.30 -9.30
N HIS A 638 14.78 18.42 -8.29
CA HIS A 638 13.77 18.30 -7.24
C HIS A 638 13.68 19.52 -6.30
N PHE A 639 14.78 20.22 -6.07
CA PHE A 639 14.85 21.40 -5.19
C PHE A 639 14.82 22.75 -5.94
N GLY A 640 14.55 22.74 -7.25
CA GLY A 640 14.44 23.95 -8.06
C GLY A 640 15.74 24.75 -8.22
N LEU A 641 16.91 24.12 -8.07
CA LEU A 641 18.18 24.85 -7.98
C LEU A 641 18.64 25.37 -9.37
N PRO A 642 19.19 26.60 -9.46
CA PRO A 642 19.69 27.15 -10.72
C PRO A 642 20.92 26.36 -11.21
N ARG A 643 20.83 25.71 -12.37
CA ARG A 643 21.89 24.81 -12.89
C ARG A 643 23.22 25.51 -13.16
N ASP A 644 23.17 26.80 -13.47
CA ASP A 644 24.31 27.70 -13.69
C ASP A 644 25.02 28.12 -12.39
N ARG A 645 24.33 28.06 -11.24
CA ARG A 645 24.86 28.43 -9.90
C ARG A 645 24.91 27.25 -8.91
N THR A 646 24.78 26.02 -9.40
CA THR A 646 24.82 24.80 -8.58
C THR A 646 26.16 24.07 -8.72
N VAL A 647 26.93 24.03 -7.63
CA VAL A 647 28.17 23.27 -7.52
C VAL A 647 27.88 21.91 -6.88
N ILE A 648 28.14 20.82 -7.62
CA ILE A 648 28.03 19.46 -7.09
C ILE A 648 29.42 19.02 -6.62
N MET A 649 29.58 18.87 -5.30
CA MET A 649 30.78 18.26 -4.73
C MET A 649 30.50 16.80 -4.36
N GLY A 650 31.21 15.90 -5.03
CA GLY A 650 31.07 14.45 -4.90
C GLY A 650 32.09 13.85 -3.95
N ALA A 651 31.66 12.92 -3.10
CA ALA A 651 32.54 12.03 -2.35
C ALA A 651 32.35 10.56 -2.79
N HIS A 652 33.44 9.83 -2.99
CA HIS A 652 33.40 8.40 -3.34
C HIS A 652 33.22 7.53 -2.09
N ILE A 653 32.09 6.83 -1.97
CA ILE A 653 31.90 5.81 -0.94
C ILE A 653 32.03 4.42 -1.57
N GLU A 654 32.97 3.63 -1.04
CA GLU A 654 33.14 2.22 -1.38
C GLU A 654 32.13 1.34 -0.64
N VAL A 655 31.47 0.42 -1.37
CA VAL A 655 30.39 -0.46 -0.89
C VAL A 655 30.58 -1.91 -1.33
#